data_AF-A0A913XIM2-F1
#
_entry.id   AF-A0A913XIM2-F1
#
_cell.length_a   1.000
_cell.length_b   1.000
_cell.length_c   1.000
_cell.angle_alpha   90.00
_cell.angle_beta   90.00
_cell.angle_gamma   90.00
#
_symmetry.space_group_name_H-M   'P 1'
#
loop_
_entity.id
_entity.type
_entity.pdbx_description
1 polymer ?
#
loop_
_entity_poly.entity_id
_entity_poly.type
_entity_poly.pdbx_seq_one_letter_code
_entity_poly.pdbx_strand_id
1 'polypeptide(L)'
;MGTVDSYGPASQTLTFLDTEEADFGADTQGSEYEFHDFTVPSQTQTQSQASQAEPSQPTVLNGAVIEQKDRAVNGPSSDDKKDETGKITNSLGELNFEEDEDESYFPKDLPAHACSYCGIHDPASVVQCIQCRKWFCNGRGNTSGSHIINHLVRAKHKEVTLHKDGPLGETVLECYNCTCRNVFLLGFIPAKADSVVVLLCRQPCATQSSLKDMNWDQSQWQPLINDRCFLSWLVKVPPDEDQLRARQISAQQINKLEELWKDSPEAKLEDLDKPGVDDEPQQVLLRYEDAYQYQNIFGPLVKLEADYDKRLKESQTQDNIVVRWDIGLNKKRLAFFTFPKTNDEMRLMPGDELRLRYLGELHKPWQGVGHVIKVPNNFGEEVGIELRSNVGAPVECTHNFVVDFVWKSTSFDRMQAGMKTFAVDETSVSGYVYHKLLGHDVEEQMVKCQLPKRFSAPGLPELNHSQVYAVKTVLQRPLSLIQGPPGTGKTVTSATIVYHLAKQNNGQVLVCAPSNIAVDQLTEKIHKTGLKVVRLCAKSREAIDSPVAFLALHNQVRNMESVPELQKLQQLKDELGELSATDEKRYRTLKRNCERELLQHADVICTTCVGAGDPRLSKFRFRTVLIDESTQATEPECMVPVVLGCKQLILVGDHCQLGPVVMCKKAANAGLSQSLFERLVVLGIRPIRLQVQYRMHPVLSEFPSNLFYDGTLQNGVTIAERLQPGVDFPWPVPDKPMFFYATMGQEEIASSGTSYLNRTEAANVEKIVTRFLRAGIKPEQIGVITPYEGQRAYLVQYMQFSGSLHANLYMEVEVASVDAFQGREKDYIILSCVRSNEHQGIGFLNDPRRLNVALTRAKYGIILIGNPKVLSKQPLWNHLLNYYKENKALVEGPLNNLKESMMQFSKPRKLVNRTNPGGRFMSTTMFDAREALIPGSIYDRNIPRMDPSAFHDQYYRTHDRLGYIGAERAMPPAAAASIPVPVGMFIPPVPPPHHSFFNQMSGRMPHGRVPQQRPRGQRQQQGVHYPVHMPASQASQDASQPLSQGPLTQGGMSMSQPMASQPLSQPDLSQDSYLGDEFNLKSQADAVLSQDSTYQGDRGGYINSQPDYASQPNYASQY
;
A
#
# COMPACT_ATOMS: atom_id res chain seq x y z
N MET A 1 35.08 -63.11 18.48
CA MET A 1 35.47 -63.05 19.90
C MET A 1 35.39 -61.59 20.32
N GLY A 2 34.65 -61.17 21.34
CA GLY A 2 33.59 -61.81 22.13
C GLY A 2 32.77 -60.68 22.79
N THR A 3 31.46 -60.61 22.58
CA THR A 3 30.42 -61.04 23.55
C THR A 3 30.25 -60.13 24.77
N VAL A 4 29.06 -59.49 24.83
CA VAL A 4 28.12 -59.47 25.98
C VAL A 4 28.52 -58.48 27.10
N ASP A 5 27.62 -57.67 27.68
CA ASP A 5 26.23 -57.97 28.08
C ASP A 5 25.15 -56.91 27.74
N SER A 6 23.88 -57.20 28.04
CA SER A 6 22.72 -56.29 27.86
C SER A 6 21.57 -56.60 28.80
N TYR A 7 20.88 -55.58 29.34
CA TYR A 7 19.69 -55.77 30.20
C TYR A 7 18.54 -54.79 29.91
N GLY A 8 17.47 -55.32 29.31
CA GLY A 8 16.06 -54.99 29.61
C GLY A 8 15.44 -56.19 30.38
N PRO A 9 14.11 -56.48 30.33
CA PRO A 9 12.97 -55.80 29.70
C PRO A 9 12.26 -54.88 30.73
N ALA A 10 10.94 -54.60 30.84
CA ALA A 10 9.66 -55.03 30.23
C ALA A 10 8.64 -53.86 30.30
N SER A 11 7.50 -53.78 29.58
CA SER A 11 6.62 -54.72 28.86
C SER A 11 5.57 -55.47 29.69
N GLN A 12 4.37 -54.90 29.83
CA GLN A 12 3.10 -55.65 29.81
C GLN A 12 2.04 -54.90 28.97
N THR A 13 1.41 -55.65 28.06
CA THR A 13 0.21 -55.31 27.29
C THR A 13 -0.99 -56.13 27.79
N LEU A 14 -2.21 -55.80 27.34
CA LEU A 14 -3.46 -56.61 27.18
C LEU A 14 -4.68 -55.71 27.51
N THR A 15 -5.88 -55.79 26.90
CA THR A 15 -6.34 -55.94 25.50
C THR A 15 -7.89 -55.95 25.52
N PHE A 16 -8.53 -55.36 24.51
CA PHE A 16 -9.89 -55.61 23.98
C PHE A 16 -11.04 -56.10 24.89
N LEU A 17 -12.18 -55.43 24.76
CA LEU A 17 -13.47 -56.09 24.49
C LEU A 17 -14.37 -55.14 23.67
N ASP A 18 -14.96 -55.65 22.58
CA ASP A 18 -15.98 -54.97 21.77
C ASP A 18 -17.37 -55.48 22.16
N THR A 19 -18.39 -54.62 22.14
CA THR A 19 -19.81 -55.01 21.97
C THR A 19 -20.60 -53.93 21.21
N GLU A 20 -20.80 -54.19 19.92
CA GLU A 20 -22.07 -54.10 19.18
C GLU A 20 -22.88 -52.79 19.12
N GLU A 21 -22.94 -52.27 17.88
CA GLU A 21 -24.14 -51.88 17.11
C GLU A 21 -25.21 -50.94 17.72
N ALA A 22 -25.25 -49.71 17.17
CA ALA A 22 -26.49 -48.98 16.89
C ALA A 22 -26.32 -48.19 15.57
N ASP A 23 -26.87 -48.72 14.48
CA ASP A 23 -26.85 -48.07 13.15
C ASP A 23 -27.96 -47.02 13.02
N PHE A 24 -27.62 -45.81 12.56
CA PHE A 24 -28.55 -44.85 11.96
C PHE A 24 -27.81 -43.76 11.18
N GLY A 25 -27.81 -43.88 9.86
CA GLY A 25 -27.40 -42.79 8.96
C GLY A 25 -28.53 -41.78 8.71
N ALA A 26 -28.20 -40.49 8.66
CA ALA A 26 -29.10 -39.44 8.18
C ALA A 26 -28.32 -38.27 7.54
N ASP A 27 -28.60 -37.99 6.27
CA ASP A 27 -28.39 -36.65 5.71
C ASP A 27 -29.31 -35.67 6.45
N THR A 28 -28.79 -34.50 6.84
CA THR A 28 -29.64 -33.33 7.10
C THR A 28 -29.13 -32.12 6.32
N GLN A 29 -30.04 -31.53 5.56
CA GLN A 29 -29.81 -30.31 4.78
C GLN A 29 -29.86 -29.08 5.71
N GLY A 30 -29.31 -27.95 5.27
CA GLY A 30 -29.36 -26.71 6.04
C GLY A 30 -30.80 -26.24 6.23
N SER A 31 -31.20 -25.99 7.49
CA SER A 31 -32.53 -25.49 7.83
C SER A 31 -32.68 -24.01 7.50
N GLU A 32 -33.42 -23.71 6.44
CA GLU A 32 -34.12 -22.43 6.31
C GLU A 32 -35.20 -22.34 7.41
N TYR A 33 -35.44 -21.14 7.94
CA TYR A 33 -36.56 -20.88 8.85
C TYR A 33 -37.27 -19.59 8.43
N GLU A 34 -38.46 -19.76 7.87
CA GLU A 34 -39.39 -18.66 7.59
C GLU A 34 -40.07 -18.18 8.89
N PHE A 35 -40.47 -16.91 8.91
CA PHE A 35 -41.22 -16.31 10.02
C PHE A 35 -42.70 -16.19 9.63
N HIS A 36 -43.61 -16.78 10.40
CA HIS A 36 -45.05 -16.68 10.15
C HIS A 36 -45.68 -15.45 10.81
N ASP A 37 -46.58 -14.78 10.08
CA ASP A 37 -47.39 -13.66 10.56
C ASP A 37 -48.36 -14.08 11.69
N PHE A 38 -48.61 -13.14 12.61
CA PHE A 38 -49.79 -13.14 13.47
C PHE A 38 -50.45 -11.76 13.44
N THR A 39 -51.65 -11.66 12.86
CA THR A 39 -52.40 -10.41 12.72
C THR A 39 -53.71 -10.45 13.50
N VAL A 40 -53.94 -9.44 14.35
CA VAL A 40 -55.26 -9.16 14.98
C VAL A 40 -55.52 -7.63 14.87
N PRO A 41 -56.73 -7.15 14.52
CA PRO A 41 -56.89 -5.80 13.96
C PRO A 41 -57.69 -4.80 14.84
N SER A 42 -57.52 -3.49 14.61
CA SER A 42 -58.60 -2.56 14.19
C SER A 42 -58.20 -1.07 14.17
N GLN A 43 -58.61 -0.38 13.10
CA GLN A 43 -59.31 0.93 13.00
C GLN A 43 -59.20 1.93 14.17
N THR A 44 -59.04 3.25 13.94
CA THR A 44 -59.94 4.10 13.11
C THR A 44 -59.26 5.28 12.37
N GLN A 45 -60.04 5.95 11.52
CA GLN A 45 -59.74 7.20 10.79
C GLN A 45 -59.83 8.43 11.76
N THR A 46 -59.32 9.62 11.46
CA THR A 46 -59.91 10.60 10.51
C THR A 46 -58.93 11.65 9.93
N GLN A 47 -59.44 12.50 9.05
CA GLN A 47 -58.70 13.40 8.16
C GLN A 47 -58.33 14.77 8.76
N SER A 48 -57.41 15.44 8.07
CA SER A 48 -56.94 16.82 8.21
C SER A 48 -58.03 17.91 8.25
N GLN A 49 -57.79 18.98 9.01
CA GLN A 49 -58.09 20.35 8.54
C GLN A 49 -57.19 21.45 9.16
N ALA A 50 -56.61 22.26 8.26
CA ALA A 50 -56.27 23.69 8.36
C ALA A 50 -55.73 24.34 9.69
N SER A 51 -54.42 24.67 9.64
CA SER A 51 -53.85 26.03 9.82
C SER A 51 -53.91 26.82 11.16
N GLN A 52 -52.70 27.30 11.56
CA GLN A 52 -52.41 28.48 12.40
C GLN A 52 -52.78 28.37 13.91
N ALA A 53 -52.04 28.98 14.86
CA ALA A 53 -50.94 29.95 14.75
C ALA A 53 -49.79 29.73 15.78
N GLU A 54 -48.68 30.42 15.53
CA GLU A 54 -47.57 30.75 16.44
C GLU A 54 -47.98 31.75 17.56
N PRO A 55 -47.12 32.14 18.54
CA PRO A 55 -45.83 31.55 18.97
C PRO A 55 -45.66 31.49 20.53
N SER A 56 -44.40 31.27 20.96
CA SER A 56 -43.72 31.86 22.14
C SER A 56 -43.62 31.09 23.48
N GLN A 57 -42.35 30.93 23.88
CA GLN A 57 -41.79 30.64 25.21
C GLN A 57 -41.76 31.94 26.07
N PRO A 58 -41.11 32.00 27.26
CA PRO A 58 -40.71 30.96 28.23
C PRO A 58 -41.44 31.18 29.59
N THR A 59 -41.20 30.41 30.67
CA THR A 59 -40.24 30.68 31.77
C THR A 59 -40.64 29.79 32.97
N VAL A 60 -39.87 29.46 34.02
CA VAL A 60 -38.44 29.33 34.39
C VAL A 60 -38.46 29.05 35.93
N LEU A 61 -37.56 28.20 36.44
CA LEU A 61 -37.19 27.97 37.86
C LEU A 61 -38.15 27.29 38.88
N ASN A 62 -37.64 26.19 39.43
CA ASN A 62 -37.46 25.82 40.85
C ASN A 62 -38.56 26.02 41.92
N GLY A 63 -38.86 24.93 42.63
CA GLY A 63 -39.44 24.94 43.99
C GLY A 63 -39.62 23.51 44.51
N ALA A 64 -39.00 23.16 45.64
CA ALA A 64 -39.08 21.83 46.26
C ALA A 64 -39.54 21.94 47.73
N VAL A 65 -39.54 20.82 48.45
CA VAL A 65 -39.52 20.67 49.94
C VAL A 65 -40.89 20.41 50.65
N ILE A 66 -41.05 19.12 51.02
CA ILE A 66 -41.67 18.55 52.24
C ILE A 66 -43.17 18.22 52.32
N GLU A 67 -43.35 17.07 52.98
CA GLU A 67 -44.49 16.19 53.28
C GLU A 67 -45.59 16.78 54.19
N GLN A 68 -46.73 16.09 54.25
CA GLN A 68 -47.38 15.82 55.55
C GLN A 68 -48.17 14.49 55.60
N LYS A 69 -47.88 13.71 56.65
CA LYS A 69 -48.62 12.55 57.19
C LYS A 69 -49.68 13.05 58.21
N ASP A 70 -50.62 12.29 58.78
CA ASP A 70 -51.01 10.86 58.77
C ASP A 70 -52.47 10.75 59.31
N ARG A 71 -53.19 9.62 59.11
CA ARG A 71 -54.17 9.07 60.09
C ARG A 71 -54.78 7.70 59.73
N ALA A 72 -54.85 6.80 60.71
CA ALA A 72 -55.53 5.49 60.67
C ALA A 72 -57.00 5.58 61.16
N VAL A 73 -57.85 4.53 61.26
CA VAL A 73 -57.77 3.29 62.08
C VAL A 73 -58.83 2.24 61.63
N ASN A 74 -58.52 0.94 61.80
CA ASN A 74 -59.30 -0.34 61.99
C ASN A 74 -60.86 -0.37 61.85
N GLY A 75 -61.56 -1.49 61.53
CA GLY A 75 -61.26 -2.93 61.77
C GLY A 75 -62.24 -3.95 61.08
N PRO A 76 -62.37 -5.24 61.53
CA PRO A 76 -62.52 -6.41 60.63
C PRO A 76 -63.72 -7.40 60.86
N SER A 77 -63.65 -8.62 60.25
CA SER A 77 -64.42 -9.90 60.46
C SER A 77 -65.79 -10.09 59.71
N SER A 78 -66.24 -11.29 59.26
CA SER A 78 -65.63 -12.67 59.11
C SER A 78 -66.48 -13.65 58.23
N ASP A 79 -65.96 -14.88 58.00
CA ASP A 79 -66.63 -16.21 57.83
C ASP A 79 -67.25 -16.70 56.47
N ASP A 80 -67.37 -18.01 56.14
CA ASP A 80 -66.66 -19.30 56.48
C ASP A 80 -67.28 -20.53 55.69
N LYS A 81 -66.61 -21.72 55.68
CA LYS A 81 -67.08 -23.10 55.28
C LYS A 81 -67.21 -23.41 53.76
N LYS A 82 -66.96 -24.61 53.20
CA LYS A 82 -66.36 -25.95 53.57
C LYS A 82 -66.15 -26.78 52.23
N ASP A 83 -65.70 -28.04 52.09
CA ASP A 83 -65.43 -29.18 53.01
C ASP A 83 -64.39 -30.24 52.48
N GLU A 84 -64.18 -31.29 53.29
CA GLU A 84 -63.34 -32.52 53.21
C GLU A 84 -63.90 -33.71 52.35
N THR A 85 -63.31 -34.92 52.17
CA THR A 85 -61.93 -35.51 52.26
C THR A 85 -61.87 -36.89 51.54
N GLY A 86 -60.66 -37.33 51.14
CA GLY A 86 -60.23 -38.75 51.24
C GLY A 86 -59.75 -39.46 49.96
N LYS A 87 -58.81 -40.43 50.03
CA LYS A 87 -57.90 -40.86 51.12
C LYS A 87 -56.86 -41.86 50.58
N ILE A 88 -55.60 -41.78 51.06
CA ILE A 88 -54.57 -42.85 51.07
C ILE A 88 -54.07 -43.37 49.70
N THR A 89 -52.89 -42.88 49.29
CA THR A 89 -51.66 -43.70 49.32
C THR A 89 -50.59 -42.86 50.02
N ASN A 90 -49.76 -43.48 50.87
CA ASN A 90 -48.97 -42.75 51.86
C ASN A 90 -47.50 -43.19 51.85
N SER A 91 -46.62 -42.31 52.35
CA SER A 91 -45.25 -42.62 52.80
C SER A 91 -44.20 -42.99 51.72
N LEU A 92 -43.65 -41.96 51.08
CA LEU A 92 -42.19 -41.71 50.94
C LEU A 92 -42.03 -40.33 50.24
N GLY A 93 -41.34 -39.31 50.77
CA GLY A 93 -40.66 -39.17 52.06
C GLY A 93 -39.28 -38.55 51.87
N GLU A 94 -39.09 -37.31 52.34
CA GLU A 94 -37.86 -36.48 52.24
C GLU A 94 -37.55 -36.06 50.77
N LEU A 95 -37.27 -34.79 50.43
CA LEU A 95 -36.78 -33.64 51.20
C LEU A 95 -37.57 -32.35 50.92
N ASN A 96 -37.47 -31.36 51.80
CA ASN A 96 -38.12 -30.05 51.66
C ASN A 96 -37.40 -29.16 50.65
N PHE A 97 -38.18 -28.36 49.90
CA PHE A 97 -37.77 -27.02 49.50
C PHE A 97 -38.44 -26.05 50.48
N GLU A 98 -37.66 -25.44 51.35
CA GLU A 98 -38.09 -24.29 52.17
C GLU A 98 -37.48 -23.02 51.58
N GLU A 99 -38.24 -21.93 51.68
CA GLU A 99 -37.90 -20.62 51.13
C GLU A 99 -37.14 -19.82 52.19
N ASP A 100 -35.93 -19.34 51.87
CA ASP A 100 -35.29 -18.24 52.61
C ASP A 100 -35.61 -16.92 51.88
N GLU A 101 -36.23 -15.98 52.59
CA GLU A 101 -36.70 -14.70 52.06
C GLU A 101 -35.58 -13.65 51.89
N ASP A 102 -35.88 -12.60 51.11
CA ASP A 102 -35.21 -11.29 51.12
C ASP A 102 -33.67 -11.21 51.03
N GLU A 103 -33.16 -11.08 49.79
CA GLU A 103 -32.26 -9.96 49.53
C GLU A 103 -32.69 -9.22 48.25
N SER A 104 -33.20 -7.99 48.42
CA SER A 104 -33.65 -7.14 47.32
C SER A 104 -32.51 -6.88 46.33
N TYR A 105 -32.64 -7.35 45.09
CA TYR A 105 -31.58 -7.22 44.07
C TYR A 105 -31.49 -5.80 43.51
N PHE A 106 -31.00 -4.87 44.33
CA PHE A 106 -30.22 -3.75 43.82
C PHE A 106 -29.15 -4.31 42.87
N PRO A 107 -28.86 -3.67 41.74
CA PRO A 107 -27.70 -4.05 40.93
C PRO A 107 -26.46 -3.81 41.80
N LYS A 108 -25.89 -4.90 42.35
CA LYS A 108 -24.65 -4.83 43.14
C LYS A 108 -23.58 -4.22 42.23
N ASP A 109 -23.17 -2.99 42.54
CA ASP A 109 -22.21 -2.23 41.72
C ASP A 109 -20.97 -3.09 41.52
N LEU A 110 -20.64 -3.34 40.25
CA LEU A 110 -19.52 -4.21 39.89
C LEU A 110 -18.24 -3.66 40.52
N PRO A 111 -17.34 -4.53 41.04
CA PRO A 111 -16.09 -4.08 41.63
C PRO A 111 -15.33 -3.11 40.72
N ALA A 112 -14.63 -2.13 41.29
CA ALA A 112 -13.95 -1.09 40.49
C ALA A 112 -12.88 -1.64 39.51
N HIS A 113 -12.46 -2.89 39.67
CA HIS A 113 -11.57 -3.63 38.75
C HIS A 113 -12.31 -4.48 37.68
N ALA A 114 -13.64 -4.40 37.59
CA ALA A 114 -14.43 -5.17 36.64
C ALA A 114 -14.17 -4.73 35.18
N CYS A 115 -14.15 -5.71 34.27
CA CYS A 115 -13.92 -5.46 32.85
C CYS A 115 -14.99 -4.55 32.25
N SER A 116 -14.58 -3.37 31.77
CA SER A 116 -15.47 -2.33 31.24
C SER A 116 -16.18 -2.67 29.93
N TYR A 117 -16.03 -3.89 29.42
CA TYR A 117 -16.82 -4.46 28.32
C TYR A 117 -17.85 -5.51 28.80
N CYS A 118 -17.43 -6.47 29.64
CA CYS A 118 -18.20 -7.69 29.92
C CYS A 118 -18.51 -7.96 31.41
N GLY A 119 -17.95 -7.18 32.34
CA GLY A 119 -18.21 -7.31 33.78
C GLY A 119 -17.38 -8.37 34.53
N ILE A 120 -16.52 -9.14 33.86
CA ILE A 120 -15.61 -10.12 34.51
C ILE A 120 -14.65 -9.38 35.45
N HIS A 121 -14.55 -9.85 36.69
CA HIS A 121 -13.89 -9.16 37.80
C HIS A 121 -13.02 -10.08 38.68
N ASP A 122 -12.60 -11.25 38.19
CA ASP A 122 -11.55 -12.04 38.88
C ASP A 122 -10.22 -11.25 38.93
N PRO A 123 -9.68 -10.94 40.13
CA PRO A 123 -8.39 -10.29 40.31
C PRO A 123 -7.23 -10.89 39.51
N ALA A 124 -7.21 -12.20 39.30
CA ALA A 124 -6.13 -12.87 38.58
C ALA A 124 -6.26 -12.80 37.05
N SER A 125 -7.42 -12.38 36.55
CA SER A 125 -7.75 -12.33 35.11
C SER A 125 -8.00 -10.91 34.57
N VAL A 126 -7.86 -9.86 35.38
CA VAL A 126 -8.05 -8.44 35.01
C VAL A 126 -6.77 -7.62 35.03
N VAL A 127 -6.73 -6.60 34.16
CA VAL A 127 -5.59 -5.71 33.93
C VAL A 127 -6.09 -4.27 33.82
N GLN A 128 -5.41 -3.31 34.47
CA GLN A 128 -5.73 -1.90 34.31
C GLN A 128 -4.97 -1.33 33.11
N CYS A 129 -5.68 -0.62 32.23
CA CYS A 129 -5.04 0.25 31.25
C CYS A 129 -4.65 1.58 31.92
N ILE A 130 -3.36 1.93 31.96
CA ILE A 130 -2.89 3.10 32.71
C ILE A 130 -3.44 4.40 32.14
N GLN A 131 -3.48 4.53 30.79
CA GLN A 131 -3.90 5.75 30.11
C GLN A 131 -5.33 6.21 30.44
N CYS A 132 -6.31 5.29 30.48
CA CYS A 132 -7.72 5.61 30.73
C CYS A 132 -8.25 5.12 32.08
N ARG A 133 -7.40 4.50 32.92
CA ARG A 133 -7.72 3.92 34.24
C ARG A 133 -8.80 2.83 34.27
N LYS A 134 -9.39 2.45 33.14
CA LYS A 134 -10.36 1.36 33.00
C LYS A 134 -9.68 -0.01 33.09
N TRP A 135 -10.45 -1.00 33.55
CA TRP A 135 -10.01 -2.39 33.69
C TRP A 135 -10.61 -3.27 32.59
N PHE A 136 -9.84 -4.26 32.15
CA PHE A 136 -10.24 -5.21 31.12
C PHE A 136 -9.70 -6.61 31.44
N CYS A 137 -10.46 -7.66 31.11
CA CYS A 137 -10.02 -9.04 31.35
C CYS A 137 -9.20 -9.62 30.18
N ASN A 138 -8.46 -10.70 30.46
CA ASN A 138 -7.74 -11.48 29.45
C ASN A 138 -8.65 -12.49 28.69
N GLY A 139 -9.94 -12.57 29.05
CA GLY A 139 -10.94 -13.38 28.35
C GLY A 139 -11.28 -12.81 26.96
N ARG A 140 -11.70 -13.69 26.04
CA ARG A 140 -11.95 -13.35 24.63
C ARG A 140 -13.42 -13.03 24.34
N GLY A 141 -14.34 -13.70 25.05
CA GLY A 141 -15.77 -13.63 24.79
C GLY A 141 -16.10 -13.84 23.31
N ASN A 142 -17.05 -13.08 22.78
CA ASN A 142 -17.46 -13.12 21.37
C ASN A 142 -16.52 -12.33 20.44
N THR A 143 -15.20 -12.32 20.72
CA THR A 143 -14.23 -11.49 19.98
C THR A 143 -12.93 -12.24 19.65
N SER A 144 -12.23 -11.80 18.61
CA SER A 144 -11.05 -12.50 18.06
C SER A 144 -9.74 -12.23 18.82
N GLY A 145 -9.78 -12.09 20.14
CA GLY A 145 -8.67 -11.72 21.02
C GLY A 145 -9.18 -11.32 22.39
N SER A 146 -8.30 -11.14 23.37
CA SER A 146 -8.71 -10.75 24.73
C SER A 146 -9.30 -9.34 24.79
N HIS A 147 -10.19 -9.06 25.74
CA HIS A 147 -10.78 -7.74 25.93
C HIS A 147 -9.72 -6.65 26.20
N ILE A 148 -8.70 -6.92 27.01
CA ILE A 148 -7.60 -5.98 27.24
C ILE A 148 -6.82 -5.67 25.95
N ILE A 149 -6.42 -6.67 25.15
CA ILE A 149 -5.69 -6.40 23.90
C ILE A 149 -6.61 -5.72 22.87
N ASN A 150 -7.89 -6.07 22.81
CA ASN A 150 -8.87 -5.43 21.94
C ASN A 150 -9.03 -3.93 22.30
N HIS A 151 -9.05 -3.57 23.58
CA HIS A 151 -9.03 -2.17 24.05
C HIS A 151 -7.72 -1.46 23.69
N LEU A 152 -6.57 -1.99 24.09
CA LEU A 152 -5.25 -1.36 23.88
C LEU A 152 -5.01 -1.04 22.40
N VAL A 153 -5.38 -1.94 21.49
CA VAL A 153 -5.27 -1.76 20.03
C VAL A 153 -6.21 -0.67 19.49
N ARG A 154 -7.37 -0.42 20.12
CA ARG A 154 -8.39 0.54 19.65
C ARG A 154 -8.20 1.95 20.18
N ALA A 155 -7.96 2.05 21.48
CA ALA A 155 -7.64 3.30 22.14
C ALA A 155 -6.16 3.71 21.94
N LYS A 156 -5.34 2.85 21.30
CA LYS A 156 -3.90 3.02 21.04
C LYS A 156 -3.05 3.14 22.32
N HIS A 157 -3.60 2.65 23.42
CA HIS A 157 -2.96 2.55 24.73
C HIS A 157 -1.96 1.39 24.76
N LYS A 158 -0.91 1.51 25.57
CA LYS A 158 0.27 0.64 25.51
C LYS A 158 0.82 0.23 26.87
N GLU A 159 0.30 0.77 27.97
CA GLU A 159 0.86 0.62 29.31
C GLU A 159 -0.19 0.06 30.27
N VAL A 160 0.21 -0.91 31.09
CA VAL A 160 -0.71 -1.63 31.97
C VAL A 160 -0.14 -1.89 33.36
N THR A 161 -1.04 -2.00 34.33
CA THR A 161 -0.75 -2.47 35.69
C THR A 161 -1.55 -3.75 35.97
N LEU A 162 -0.92 -4.72 36.62
CA LEU A 162 -1.60 -5.92 37.14
C LEU A 162 -2.39 -5.60 38.42
N HIS A 163 -3.40 -6.40 38.75
CA HIS A 163 -4.16 -6.20 39.99
C HIS A 163 -3.34 -6.57 41.23
N LYS A 164 -3.54 -5.84 42.33
CA LYS A 164 -2.84 -6.06 43.62
C LYS A 164 -2.93 -7.48 44.17
N ASP A 165 -4.04 -8.17 43.91
CA ASP A 165 -4.30 -9.55 44.33
C ASP A 165 -4.08 -10.57 43.17
N GLY A 166 -3.44 -10.13 42.08
CA GLY A 166 -3.07 -10.96 40.93
C GLY A 166 -1.73 -11.71 41.12
N PRO A 167 -1.32 -12.57 40.17
CA PRO A 167 -0.19 -13.50 40.35
C PRO A 167 1.17 -12.87 40.68
N LEU A 168 1.38 -11.60 40.33
CA LEU A 168 2.62 -10.84 40.56
C LEU A 168 2.36 -9.52 41.34
N GLY A 169 1.22 -9.41 42.02
CA GLY A 169 0.80 -8.19 42.72
C GLY A 169 0.62 -6.96 41.82
N GLU A 170 0.58 -5.77 42.43
CA GLU A 170 0.41 -4.49 41.73
C GLU A 170 1.71 -4.07 41.02
N THR A 171 1.97 -4.68 39.86
CA THR A 171 3.17 -4.46 39.06
C THR A 171 2.83 -3.76 37.74
N VAL A 172 3.53 -2.67 37.43
CA VAL A 172 3.54 -2.05 36.10
C VAL A 172 4.46 -2.86 35.19
N LEU A 173 4.00 -3.24 33.99
CA LEU A 173 4.83 -4.03 33.07
C LEU A 173 5.83 -3.15 32.32
N GLU A 174 7.11 -3.26 32.65
CA GLU A 174 8.20 -2.53 31.99
C GLU A 174 9.46 -3.36 31.72
N CYS A 175 10.29 -2.89 30.79
CA CYS A 175 11.56 -3.52 30.43
C CYS A 175 12.63 -3.27 31.48
N TYR A 176 13.22 -4.34 32.02
CA TYR A 176 14.28 -4.29 33.04
C TYR A 176 15.50 -3.44 32.63
N ASN A 177 15.84 -3.42 31.33
CA ASN A 177 17.03 -2.73 30.79
C ASN A 177 16.77 -1.27 30.38
N CYS A 178 15.53 -0.86 30.11
CA CYS A 178 15.25 0.48 29.54
C CYS A 178 13.92 1.11 29.96
N THR A 179 13.27 0.57 30.99
CA THR A 179 11.99 1.01 31.60
C THR A 179 10.82 1.24 30.64
N CYS A 180 10.92 0.77 29.38
CA CYS A 180 9.87 0.90 28.40
C CYS A 180 8.65 0.06 28.77
N ARG A 181 7.48 0.70 28.87
CA ARG A 181 6.20 0.11 29.31
C ARG A 181 5.31 -0.45 28.18
N ASN A 182 5.78 -0.40 26.93
CA ASN A 182 4.97 -0.81 25.78
C ASN A 182 4.81 -2.34 25.72
N VAL A 183 3.66 -2.86 26.15
CA VAL A 183 3.38 -4.30 26.22
C VAL A 183 3.50 -5.03 24.88
N PHE A 184 3.31 -4.34 23.74
CA PHE A 184 3.50 -4.92 22.41
C PHE A 184 4.98 -5.09 22.03
N LEU A 185 5.89 -4.42 22.73
CA LEU A 185 7.35 -4.54 22.55
C LEU A 185 7.98 -5.48 23.60
N LEU A 186 7.30 -5.76 24.72
CA LEU A 186 7.80 -6.59 25.81
C LEU A 186 7.68 -8.09 25.52
N GLY A 187 8.67 -8.81 26.03
CA GLY A 187 8.69 -10.26 26.14
C GLY A 187 9.56 -10.69 27.29
N PHE A 188 9.57 -11.98 27.60
CA PHE A 188 10.38 -12.55 28.66
C PHE A 188 11.50 -13.43 28.09
N ILE A 189 12.59 -13.56 28.84
CA ILE A 189 13.58 -14.64 28.68
C ILE A 189 13.55 -15.46 29.98
N PRO A 190 13.46 -16.80 29.92
CA PRO A 190 13.60 -17.67 31.09
C PRO A 190 15.06 -17.70 31.56
N ALA A 191 15.30 -17.56 32.87
CA ALA A 191 16.61 -17.80 33.45
C ALA A 191 16.92 -19.31 33.52
N LYS A 192 18.21 -19.67 33.55
CA LYS A 192 18.68 -21.08 33.71
C LYS A 192 18.57 -21.61 35.14
N ALA A 193 18.09 -20.81 36.08
CA ALA A 193 17.75 -21.19 37.44
C ALA A 193 16.26 -20.89 37.64
N ASP A 194 15.53 -21.84 38.21
CA ASP A 194 14.06 -21.85 38.15
C ASP A 194 13.38 -20.61 38.76
N SER A 195 12.16 -20.35 38.29
CA SER A 195 11.23 -19.27 38.71
C SER A 195 11.56 -17.82 38.33
N VAL A 196 12.78 -17.46 37.91
CA VAL A 196 13.10 -16.07 37.52
C VAL A 196 12.90 -15.84 36.01
N VAL A 197 12.02 -14.90 35.66
CA VAL A 197 11.82 -14.38 34.29
C VAL A 197 12.18 -12.91 34.20
N VAL A 198 12.88 -12.50 33.15
CA VAL A 198 13.28 -11.10 32.94
C VAL A 198 12.53 -10.49 31.77
N LEU A 199 11.85 -9.36 32.01
CA LEU A 199 11.13 -8.61 30.98
C LEU A 199 12.08 -7.74 30.17
N LEU A 200 12.14 -7.96 28.84
CA LEU A 200 12.99 -7.21 27.92
C LEU A 200 12.24 -6.82 26.65
N CYS A 201 12.51 -5.61 26.16
CA CYS A 201 12.08 -5.20 24.83
C CYS A 201 12.69 -6.09 23.75
N ARG A 202 11.83 -6.55 22.83
CA ARG A 202 12.14 -7.22 21.56
C ARG A 202 13.38 -6.68 20.86
N GLN A 203 13.49 -5.35 20.82
CA GLN A 203 14.58 -4.57 20.23
C GLN A 203 14.69 -3.24 21.01
N PRO A 204 15.91 -2.70 21.22
CA PRO A 204 17.19 -3.34 20.98
C PRO A 204 17.56 -4.36 22.07
N CYS A 205 16.92 -4.30 23.24
CA CYS A 205 17.38 -4.94 24.48
C CYS A 205 17.63 -6.44 24.35
N ALA A 206 16.68 -7.22 23.82
CA ALA A 206 16.82 -8.68 23.69
C ALA A 206 17.94 -9.14 22.73
N THR A 207 18.57 -8.24 21.96
CA THR A 207 19.70 -8.55 21.06
C THR A 207 20.92 -7.64 21.30
N GLN A 208 20.97 -6.89 22.40
CA GLN A 208 22.14 -6.09 22.74
C GLN A 208 23.30 -7.01 23.15
N SER A 209 24.47 -6.82 22.54
CA SER A 209 25.67 -7.63 22.78
C SER A 209 26.29 -7.43 24.17
N SER A 210 25.88 -6.40 24.91
CA SER A 210 26.24 -6.16 26.32
C SER A 210 25.58 -7.13 27.31
N LEU A 211 24.52 -7.84 26.92
CA LEU A 211 23.88 -8.85 27.79
C LEU A 211 24.61 -10.20 27.81
N LYS A 212 25.74 -10.34 27.11
CA LYS A 212 26.56 -11.57 27.09
C LYS A 212 27.04 -11.96 28.48
N ASP A 213 27.36 -10.98 29.32
CA ASP A 213 27.92 -11.21 30.66
C ASP A 213 26.87 -11.75 31.66
N MET A 214 25.57 -11.71 31.31
CA MET A 214 24.47 -12.22 32.15
C MET A 214 24.01 -13.64 31.80
N ASN A 215 24.68 -14.34 30.87
CA ASN A 215 24.38 -15.74 30.49
C ASN A 215 22.95 -16.02 29.93
N TRP A 216 22.18 -14.98 29.57
CA TRP A 216 20.82 -15.10 29.03
C TRP A 216 20.82 -15.58 27.58
N ASP A 217 19.97 -16.57 27.27
CA ASP A 217 19.82 -17.10 25.91
C ASP A 217 18.84 -16.25 25.09
N GLN A 218 19.39 -15.38 24.24
CA GLN A 218 18.63 -14.50 23.35
C GLN A 218 17.71 -15.25 22.36
N SER A 219 17.98 -16.54 22.10
CA SER A 219 17.12 -17.36 21.23
C SER A 219 15.79 -17.78 21.89
N GLN A 220 15.70 -17.67 23.23
CA GLN A 220 14.54 -18.08 24.02
C GLN A 220 13.59 -16.92 24.39
N TRP A 221 13.79 -15.72 23.84
CA TRP A 221 12.86 -14.60 24.02
C TRP A 221 11.47 -14.94 23.46
N GLN A 222 10.42 -14.73 24.26
CA GLN A 222 9.03 -14.93 23.87
C GLN A 222 8.17 -13.69 24.21
N PRO A 223 7.20 -13.29 23.37
CA PRO A 223 6.40 -12.08 23.58
C PRO A 223 5.43 -12.24 24.76
N LEU A 224 5.15 -11.15 25.50
CA LEU A 224 4.14 -11.18 26.58
C LEU A 224 2.70 -11.33 26.07
N ILE A 225 2.48 -11.06 24.79
CA ILE A 225 1.19 -11.20 24.11
C ILE A 225 1.32 -12.32 23.08
N ASN A 226 0.54 -13.38 23.24
CA ASN A 226 0.45 -14.52 22.32
C ASN A 226 -1.02 -14.74 21.93
N ASP A 227 -1.28 -15.01 20.65
CA ASP A 227 -2.63 -15.11 20.05
C ASP A 227 -3.64 -14.06 20.56
N ARG A 228 -3.19 -12.80 20.69
CA ARG A 228 -3.96 -11.63 21.16
C ARG A 228 -4.51 -11.72 22.60
N CYS A 229 -3.92 -12.53 23.45
CA CYS A 229 -4.07 -12.50 24.91
C CYS A 229 -2.70 -12.34 25.58
N PHE A 230 -2.68 -11.85 26.83
CA PHE A 230 -1.49 -11.99 27.66
C PHE A 230 -1.26 -13.47 27.99
N LEU A 231 0.00 -13.85 28.23
CA LEU A 231 0.37 -15.20 28.66
C LEU A 231 -0.39 -15.58 29.95
N SER A 232 -0.91 -16.81 30.00
CA SER A 232 -1.81 -17.29 31.08
C SER A 232 -1.18 -17.34 32.47
N TRP A 233 0.16 -17.39 32.56
CA TRP A 233 0.90 -17.30 33.83
C TRP A 233 1.05 -15.86 34.33
N LEU A 234 0.96 -14.87 33.44
CA LEU A 234 1.07 -13.44 33.74
C LEU A 234 -0.29 -12.84 34.08
N VAL A 235 -1.31 -13.20 33.30
CA VAL A 235 -2.72 -12.87 33.54
C VAL A 235 -3.55 -14.09 33.18
N LYS A 236 -4.32 -14.63 34.13
CA LYS A 236 -5.15 -15.81 33.87
C LYS A 236 -6.20 -15.50 32.80
N VAL A 237 -6.58 -16.51 32.04
CA VAL A 237 -7.76 -16.45 31.18
C VAL A 237 -8.96 -16.90 32.04
N PRO A 238 -10.06 -16.13 32.11
CA PRO A 238 -11.24 -16.54 32.86
C PRO A 238 -11.80 -17.88 32.37
N PRO A 239 -12.33 -18.75 33.25
CA PRO A 239 -13.02 -19.98 32.86
C PRO A 239 -14.15 -19.72 31.85
N ASP A 240 -14.43 -20.70 30.99
CA ASP A 240 -15.48 -20.56 29.97
C ASP A 240 -16.87 -20.38 30.59
N GLU A 241 -17.14 -20.98 31.76
CA GLU A 241 -18.38 -20.71 32.52
C GLU A 241 -18.54 -19.22 32.86
N ASP A 242 -17.48 -18.55 33.29
CA ASP A 242 -17.53 -17.13 33.66
C ASP A 242 -17.56 -16.23 32.42
N GLN A 243 -16.96 -16.66 31.31
CA GLN A 243 -17.12 -15.99 30.00
C GLN A 243 -18.54 -16.16 29.43
N LEU A 244 -19.26 -17.24 29.76
CA LEU A 244 -20.66 -17.45 29.40
C LEU A 244 -21.63 -16.66 30.31
N ARG A 245 -21.36 -16.61 31.63
CA ARG A 245 -22.12 -15.80 32.60
C ARG A 245 -21.93 -14.29 32.41
N ALA A 246 -20.80 -13.86 31.85
CA ALA A 246 -20.50 -12.45 31.58
C ALA A 246 -21.44 -11.82 30.54
N ARG A 247 -21.46 -10.47 30.51
CA ARG A 247 -22.23 -9.70 29.51
C ARG A 247 -21.73 -10.02 28.10
N GLN A 248 -22.61 -10.63 27.30
CA GLN A 248 -22.32 -11.12 25.94
C GLN A 248 -22.20 -9.99 24.91
N ILE A 249 -21.13 -9.21 25.02
CA ILE A 249 -20.84 -8.08 24.15
C ILE A 249 -20.26 -8.52 22.80
N SER A 250 -20.82 -8.01 21.71
CA SER A 250 -20.32 -8.25 20.35
C SER A 250 -19.13 -7.36 20.00
N ALA A 251 -18.29 -7.82 19.07
CA ALA A 251 -17.23 -7.00 18.49
C ALA A 251 -17.75 -5.71 17.81
N GLN A 252 -19.01 -5.65 17.39
CA GLN A 252 -19.63 -4.44 16.85
C GLN A 252 -20.02 -3.43 17.94
N GLN A 253 -20.57 -3.89 19.07
CA GLN A 253 -20.82 -3.02 20.23
C GLN A 253 -19.50 -2.47 20.80
N ILE A 254 -18.43 -3.26 20.86
CA ILE A 254 -17.09 -2.75 21.20
C ILE A 254 -16.61 -1.70 20.20
N ASN A 255 -16.84 -1.87 18.89
CA ASN A 255 -16.48 -0.85 17.90
C ASN A 255 -17.15 0.50 18.22
N LYS A 256 -18.48 0.50 18.46
CA LYS A 256 -19.24 1.71 18.73
C LYS A 256 -18.92 2.32 20.10
N LEU A 257 -18.73 1.50 21.14
CA LEU A 257 -18.41 1.97 22.49
C LEU A 257 -17.01 2.62 22.57
N GLU A 258 -16.01 2.03 21.91
CA GLU A 258 -14.68 2.64 21.75
C GLU A 258 -14.67 3.87 20.84
N GLU A 259 -15.71 4.06 20.03
CA GLU A 259 -15.90 5.31 19.27
C GLU A 259 -16.56 6.39 20.14
N LEU A 260 -17.61 6.04 20.91
CA LEU A 260 -18.21 6.93 21.91
C LEU A 260 -17.21 7.38 22.98
N TRP A 261 -16.35 6.50 23.49
CA TRP A 261 -15.37 6.83 24.55
C TRP A 261 -14.35 7.92 24.17
N LYS A 262 -14.22 8.26 22.88
CA LYS A 262 -13.36 9.38 22.43
C LYS A 262 -14.00 10.73 22.71
N ASP A 263 -15.31 10.83 22.52
CA ASP A 263 -16.10 12.06 22.65
C ASP A 263 -16.87 12.09 24.00
N SER A 264 -16.99 10.96 24.70
CA SER A 264 -17.68 10.79 25.98
C SER A 264 -17.09 9.62 26.80
N PRO A 265 -16.01 9.86 27.57
CA PRO A 265 -15.29 8.79 28.29
C PRO A 265 -16.14 7.97 29.26
N GLU A 266 -17.17 8.57 29.87
CA GLU A 266 -18.06 7.91 30.85
C GLU A 266 -19.24 7.15 30.22
N ALA A 267 -19.35 7.12 28.88
CA ALA A 267 -20.43 6.43 28.20
C ALA A 267 -20.44 4.92 28.52
N LYS A 268 -21.63 4.33 28.64
CA LYS A 268 -21.86 2.90 28.86
C LYS A 268 -22.44 2.26 27.59
N LEU A 269 -22.70 0.94 27.59
CA LEU A 269 -23.32 0.31 26.41
C LEU A 269 -24.72 0.85 26.15
N GLU A 270 -25.42 1.22 27.22
CA GLU A 270 -26.80 1.69 27.24
C GLU A 270 -26.95 3.09 26.60
N ASP A 271 -25.83 3.77 26.30
CA ASP A 271 -25.79 5.01 25.51
C ASP A 271 -25.81 4.77 23.99
N LEU A 272 -25.58 3.53 23.52
CA LEU A 272 -25.51 3.17 22.10
C LEU A 272 -26.85 3.28 21.37
N ASP A 273 -27.97 3.17 22.11
CA ASP A 273 -29.33 3.07 21.56
C ASP A 273 -30.05 4.43 21.48
N LYS A 274 -29.32 5.53 21.68
CA LYS A 274 -29.86 6.90 21.66
C LYS A 274 -30.11 7.40 20.23
N PRO A 275 -31.29 7.97 19.90
CA PRO A 275 -31.58 8.49 18.57
C PRO A 275 -30.67 9.67 18.19
N GLY A 276 -30.28 9.73 16.92
CA GLY A 276 -29.36 10.76 16.38
C GLY A 276 -27.87 10.37 16.38
N VAL A 277 -27.51 9.18 16.89
CA VAL A 277 -26.12 8.69 16.90
C VAL A 277 -25.71 8.01 15.59
N ASP A 278 -26.67 7.61 14.74
CA ASP A 278 -26.40 6.68 13.62
C ASP A 278 -27.17 7.00 12.31
N ASP A 279 -27.18 8.27 11.89
CA ASP A 279 -27.53 8.63 10.51
C ASP A 279 -26.49 8.03 9.54
N GLU A 280 -26.85 6.95 8.83
CA GLU A 280 -26.00 6.41 7.76
C GLU A 280 -26.02 7.31 6.52
N PRO A 281 -24.85 7.62 5.92
CA PRO A 281 -24.78 8.48 4.74
C PRO A 281 -25.35 7.80 3.49
N GLN A 282 -26.04 8.58 2.66
CA GLN A 282 -26.62 8.11 1.40
C GLN A 282 -25.53 7.51 0.48
N GLN A 283 -25.84 6.35 -0.10
CA GLN A 283 -24.91 5.61 -0.97
C GLN A 283 -24.73 6.27 -2.34
N VAL A 284 -23.53 6.13 -2.90
CA VAL A 284 -23.18 6.52 -4.28
C VAL A 284 -24.08 5.79 -5.28
N LEU A 285 -24.63 6.54 -6.24
CA LEU A 285 -25.52 6.01 -7.27
C LEU A 285 -24.75 5.79 -8.58
N LEU A 286 -25.23 4.86 -9.42
CA LEU A 286 -24.69 4.72 -10.78
C LEU A 286 -25.13 5.90 -11.66
N ARG A 287 -26.42 6.26 -11.59
CA ARG A 287 -27.04 7.39 -12.31
C ARG A 287 -27.50 8.45 -11.32
N TYR A 288 -27.46 9.70 -11.77
CA TYR A 288 -27.90 10.88 -11.03
C TYR A 288 -28.88 11.68 -11.89
N GLU A 289 -29.84 12.38 -11.30
CA GLU A 289 -30.79 13.24 -12.02
C GLU A 289 -30.11 14.51 -12.54
N ASP A 290 -29.31 15.14 -11.68
CA ASP A 290 -28.54 16.34 -11.99
C ASP A 290 -27.24 16.41 -11.16
N ALA A 291 -26.46 17.46 -11.39
CA ALA A 291 -25.22 17.71 -10.65
C ALA A 291 -25.44 18.20 -9.20
N TYR A 292 -26.64 18.62 -8.81
CA TYR A 292 -26.97 18.96 -7.42
C TYR A 292 -27.20 17.70 -6.59
N GLN A 293 -27.95 16.71 -7.10
CA GLN A 293 -28.10 15.39 -6.46
C GLN A 293 -26.74 14.70 -6.32
N TYR A 294 -25.89 14.79 -7.35
CA TYR A 294 -24.50 14.35 -7.30
C TYR A 294 -23.70 15.04 -6.18
N GLN A 295 -23.77 16.38 -6.07
CA GLN A 295 -23.10 17.12 -5.00
C GLN A 295 -23.66 16.77 -3.60
N ASN A 296 -24.97 16.57 -3.48
CA ASN A 296 -25.64 16.27 -2.22
C ASN A 296 -25.27 14.88 -1.68
N ILE A 297 -24.89 13.93 -2.54
CA ILE A 297 -24.43 12.59 -2.14
C ILE A 297 -22.92 12.60 -1.85
N PHE A 298 -22.08 13.09 -2.76
CA PHE A 298 -20.63 13.08 -2.53
C PHE A 298 -20.13 14.13 -1.53
N GLY A 299 -20.83 15.25 -1.35
CA GLY A 299 -20.48 16.33 -0.42
C GLY A 299 -20.37 15.85 1.04
N PRO A 300 -21.40 15.20 1.60
CA PRO A 300 -21.34 14.57 2.92
C PRO A 300 -20.24 13.52 3.05
N LEU A 301 -20.02 12.68 2.01
CA LEU A 301 -18.97 11.66 2.04
C LEU A 301 -17.55 12.27 2.12
N VAL A 302 -17.29 13.31 1.33
CA VAL A 302 -16.02 14.07 1.38
C VAL A 302 -15.86 14.80 2.73
N LYS A 303 -16.95 15.26 3.35
CA LYS A 303 -16.91 15.83 4.70
C LYS A 303 -16.59 14.76 5.76
N LEU A 304 -17.23 13.58 5.70
CA LEU A 304 -16.98 12.47 6.62
C LEU A 304 -15.53 11.97 6.57
N GLU A 305 -14.89 11.98 5.40
CA GLU A 305 -13.45 11.70 5.27
C GLU A 305 -12.61 12.85 5.85
N ALA A 306 -12.95 14.11 5.56
CA ALA A 306 -12.22 15.28 6.07
C ALA A 306 -12.24 15.37 7.62
N ASP A 307 -13.40 15.18 8.24
CA ASP A 307 -13.59 15.21 9.69
C ASP A 307 -12.98 13.97 10.39
N TYR A 308 -12.72 12.89 9.65
CA TYR A 308 -11.98 11.72 10.12
C TYR A 308 -10.47 11.92 10.03
N ASP A 309 -9.95 12.34 8.87
CA ASP A 309 -8.53 12.65 8.65
C ASP A 309 -8.05 13.78 9.56
N LYS A 310 -8.88 14.81 9.78
CA LYS A 310 -8.60 15.87 10.75
C LYS A 310 -8.39 15.32 12.16
N ARG A 311 -9.36 14.57 12.70
CA ARG A 311 -9.27 13.97 14.05
C ARG A 311 -8.08 13.01 14.14
N LEU A 312 -7.81 12.24 13.09
CA LEU A 312 -6.66 11.34 13.03
C LEU A 312 -5.33 12.11 13.08
N LYS A 313 -5.16 13.19 12.31
CA LYS A 313 -3.94 14.02 12.33
C LYS A 313 -3.79 14.79 13.63
N GLU A 314 -4.85 15.40 14.16
CA GLU A 314 -4.79 16.13 15.43
C GLU A 314 -4.47 15.20 16.63
N SER A 315 -4.87 13.92 16.57
CA SER A 315 -4.48 12.88 17.55
C SER A 315 -3.02 12.41 17.46
N GLN A 316 -2.23 12.86 16.47
CA GLN A 316 -0.83 12.43 16.27
C GLN A 316 0.21 13.31 16.96
N THR A 317 -0.19 14.30 17.77
CA THR A 317 0.74 15.15 18.53
C THR A 317 1.70 14.31 19.40
N GLN A 318 3.01 14.60 19.34
CA GLN A 318 4.04 13.87 20.09
C GLN A 318 4.80 14.83 21.03
N ASP A 319 4.82 14.51 22.32
CA ASP A 319 5.52 15.27 23.37
C ASP A 319 6.94 14.76 23.65
N ASN A 320 7.70 15.50 24.45
CA ASN A 320 9.05 15.17 24.92
C ASN A 320 10.05 14.84 23.80
N ILE A 321 9.90 15.51 22.66
CA ILE A 321 10.75 15.35 21.48
C ILE A 321 12.12 16.00 21.73
N VAL A 322 13.17 15.28 21.35
CA VAL A 322 14.55 15.76 21.33
C VAL A 322 14.88 16.27 19.93
N VAL A 323 15.36 17.51 19.83
CA VAL A 323 15.64 18.22 18.58
C VAL A 323 17.14 18.47 18.42
N ARG A 324 17.67 18.05 17.26
CA ARG A 324 18.98 18.43 16.73
C ARG A 324 18.80 19.56 15.72
N TRP A 325 19.34 20.73 16.04
CA TRP A 325 19.31 21.89 15.14
C TRP A 325 20.43 21.85 14.09
N ASP A 326 20.15 22.42 12.92
CA ASP A 326 21.09 22.48 11.80
C ASP A 326 20.87 23.75 10.94
N ILE A 327 21.70 23.98 9.92
CA ILE A 327 21.52 25.06 8.93
C ILE A 327 21.64 24.47 7.52
N GLY A 328 20.58 24.61 6.72
CA GLY A 328 20.59 24.18 5.32
C GLY A 328 21.50 25.07 4.46
N LEU A 329 21.96 24.54 3.31
CA LEU A 329 22.75 25.31 2.33
C LEU A 329 22.03 26.57 1.81
N ASN A 330 20.70 26.60 1.94
CA ASN A 330 19.84 27.76 1.67
C ASN A 330 19.71 28.74 2.86
N LYS A 331 20.62 28.65 3.85
CA LYS A 331 20.66 29.44 5.10
C LYS A 331 19.42 29.31 6.01
N LYS A 332 18.50 28.37 5.76
CA LYS A 332 17.34 28.15 6.62
C LYS A 332 17.66 27.26 7.81
N ARG A 333 16.97 27.51 8.92
CA ARG A 333 17.02 26.70 10.15
C ARG A 333 16.34 25.36 9.90
N LEU A 334 17.07 24.27 10.09
CA LEU A 334 16.53 22.91 10.07
C LEU A 334 16.41 22.39 11.50
N ALA A 335 15.36 21.61 11.76
CA ALA A 335 15.20 20.83 12.98
C ALA A 335 15.05 19.36 12.61
N PHE A 336 15.94 18.52 13.14
CA PHE A 336 15.88 17.07 13.01
C PHE A 336 15.48 16.45 14.35
N PHE A 337 14.56 15.50 14.33
CA PHE A 337 14.11 14.79 15.52
C PHE A 337 13.64 13.38 15.17
N THR A 338 13.72 12.46 16.13
CA THR A 338 13.20 11.10 15.95
C THR A 338 11.92 10.96 16.77
N PHE A 339 10.87 10.44 16.16
CA PHE A 339 9.63 10.14 16.88
C PHE A 339 9.77 8.84 17.69
N PRO A 340 9.15 8.72 18.90
CA PRO A 340 9.14 7.48 19.65
C PRO A 340 8.59 6.31 18.83
N LYS A 341 9.20 5.12 18.96
CA LYS A 341 8.87 3.87 18.21
C LYS A 341 7.49 3.25 18.53
N THR A 342 6.56 4.04 19.04
CA THR A 342 5.25 3.60 19.55
C THR A 342 4.11 3.87 18.57
N ASN A 343 4.32 4.61 17.48
CA ASN A 343 3.25 5.09 16.59
C ASN A 343 3.54 4.82 15.08
N ASP A 344 3.54 3.54 14.68
CA ASP A 344 3.80 3.10 13.28
C ASP A 344 2.80 3.64 12.23
N GLU A 345 1.68 4.25 12.62
CA GLU A 345 0.65 4.73 11.67
C GLU A 345 1.02 6.04 10.95
N MET A 346 2.16 6.64 11.29
CA MET A 346 2.48 8.03 10.98
C MET A 346 3.03 8.22 9.56
N ARG A 347 2.14 8.10 8.57
CA ARG A 347 2.41 8.41 7.15
C ARG A 347 2.67 9.91 6.96
N LEU A 348 3.95 10.28 7.08
CA LEU A 348 4.53 11.56 6.73
C LEU A 348 4.95 11.57 5.26
N MET A 349 4.64 12.66 4.56
CA MET A 349 5.07 12.90 3.19
C MET A 349 5.99 14.13 3.12
N PRO A 350 7.01 14.12 2.25
CA PRO A 350 7.78 15.33 1.96
C PRO A 350 6.85 16.47 1.50
N GLY A 351 6.94 17.62 2.18
CA GLY A 351 6.06 18.77 2.00
C GLY A 351 4.83 18.84 2.91
N ASP A 352 4.68 17.92 3.87
CA ASP A 352 3.75 18.07 4.99
C ASP A 352 4.17 19.23 5.91
N GLU A 353 3.26 19.74 6.74
CA GLU A 353 3.56 20.79 7.72
C GLU A 353 3.43 20.27 9.15
N LEU A 354 4.47 20.55 9.95
CA LEU A 354 4.52 20.25 11.37
C LEU A 354 4.71 21.55 12.15
N ARG A 355 4.09 21.65 13.32
CA ARG A 355 4.35 22.73 14.28
C ARG A 355 5.25 22.17 15.38
N LEU A 356 6.44 22.72 15.47
CA LEU A 356 7.36 22.47 16.58
C LEU A 356 7.09 23.51 17.67
N ARG A 357 6.66 23.07 18.85
CA ARG A 357 6.48 23.90 20.06
C ARG A 357 7.60 23.57 21.05
N TYR A 358 8.06 24.57 21.79
CA TYR A 358 8.97 24.39 22.93
C TYR A 358 8.23 24.73 24.23
N LEU A 359 8.20 23.78 25.17
CA LEU A 359 7.48 23.89 26.45
C LEU A 359 8.40 23.75 27.69
N GLY A 360 9.71 23.61 27.50
CA GLY A 360 10.67 23.56 28.61
C GLY A 360 10.93 24.92 29.26
N GLU A 361 11.62 24.92 30.40
CA GLU A 361 11.82 26.13 31.22
C GLU A 361 13.01 27.01 30.76
N LEU A 362 13.98 26.43 30.04
CA LEU A 362 15.25 27.09 29.68
C LEU A 362 15.12 28.24 28.66
N HIS A 363 13.96 28.40 28.02
CA HIS A 363 13.67 29.47 27.06
C HIS A 363 12.18 29.84 27.18
N LYS A 364 11.78 31.00 26.65
CA LYS A 364 10.36 31.40 26.62
C LYS A 364 9.55 30.42 25.75
N PRO A 365 8.25 30.17 26.05
CA PRO A 365 7.40 29.34 25.20
C PRO A 365 7.44 29.81 23.75
N TRP A 366 7.81 28.91 22.85
CA TRP A 366 8.04 29.19 21.42
C TRP A 366 7.26 28.22 20.54
N GLN A 367 6.90 28.67 19.34
CA GLN A 367 6.35 27.80 18.30
C GLN A 367 6.84 28.23 16.91
N GLY A 368 7.21 27.26 16.09
CA GLY A 368 7.54 27.43 14.68
C GLY A 368 6.80 26.41 13.81
N VAL A 369 6.42 26.81 12.60
CA VAL A 369 5.88 25.88 11.60
C VAL A 369 6.96 25.61 10.56
N GLY A 370 7.21 24.34 10.30
CA GLY A 370 8.17 23.87 9.29
C GLY A 370 7.56 22.91 8.28
N HIS A 371 8.27 22.73 7.17
CA HIS A 371 7.95 21.81 6.09
C HIS A 371 8.83 20.56 6.19
N VAL A 372 8.22 19.37 6.07
CA VAL A 372 8.94 18.10 6.11
C VAL A 372 9.82 17.95 4.87
N ILE A 373 11.14 17.97 5.05
CA ILE A 373 12.15 17.77 4.00
C ILE A 373 12.76 16.36 4.02
N LYS A 374 12.83 15.73 5.20
CA LYS A 374 13.30 14.35 5.40
C LYS A 374 12.23 13.57 6.14
N VAL A 375 11.82 12.43 5.58
CA VAL A 375 10.93 11.44 6.21
C VAL A 375 11.73 10.21 6.64
N PRO A 376 11.25 9.41 7.62
CA PRO A 376 11.96 8.23 8.11
C PRO A 376 12.15 7.24 6.96
N ASN A 377 13.39 6.84 6.71
CA ASN A 377 13.74 5.99 5.59
C ASN A 377 14.85 4.99 5.99
N ASN A 378 15.31 4.19 5.03
CA ASN A 378 16.37 3.22 5.23
C ASN A 378 17.71 3.80 5.75
N PHE A 379 17.90 5.12 5.67
CA PHE A 379 19.11 5.83 6.09
C PHE A 379 18.99 6.48 7.48
N GLY A 380 17.80 6.44 8.10
CA GLY A 380 17.60 6.89 9.47
C GLY A 380 16.13 7.19 9.82
N GLU A 381 15.84 7.12 11.12
CA GLU A 381 14.50 7.37 11.68
C GLU A 381 14.23 8.86 11.94
N GLU A 382 15.25 9.73 11.80
CA GLU A 382 15.10 11.19 11.88
C GLU A 382 14.09 11.72 10.85
N VAL A 383 13.10 12.46 11.34
CA VAL A 383 12.32 13.41 10.57
C VAL A 383 13.06 14.74 10.57
N GLY A 384 13.20 15.37 9.40
CA GLY A 384 13.79 16.69 9.25
C GLY A 384 12.76 17.68 8.73
N ILE A 385 12.59 18.80 9.43
CA ILE A 385 11.79 19.94 8.98
C ILE A 385 12.65 21.16 8.69
N GLU A 386 12.32 21.86 7.62
CA GLU A 386 12.81 23.21 7.32
C GLU A 386 11.83 24.23 7.93
N LEU A 387 12.28 25.11 8.82
CA LEU A 387 11.41 26.14 9.39
C LEU A 387 11.07 27.23 8.36
N ARG A 388 9.84 27.73 8.42
CA ARG A 388 9.38 28.85 7.56
C ARG A 388 10.08 30.19 7.85
N SER A 389 10.57 30.38 9.07
CA SER A 389 11.39 31.55 9.48
C SER A 389 12.46 31.10 10.47
N ASN A 390 13.61 31.76 10.43
CA ASN A 390 14.75 31.50 11.30
C ASN A 390 14.65 32.25 12.65
N VAL A 391 13.74 33.22 12.77
CA VAL A 391 13.74 34.22 13.86
C VAL A 391 13.24 33.60 15.17
N GLY A 392 14.06 33.75 16.23
CA GLY A 392 13.68 33.35 17.59
C GLY A 392 13.56 31.85 17.84
N ALA A 393 14.03 30.99 16.93
CA ALA A 393 14.10 29.55 17.17
C ALA A 393 15.10 29.24 18.31
N PRO A 394 14.72 28.48 19.35
CA PRO A 394 15.55 28.23 20.53
C PRO A 394 16.59 27.13 20.22
N VAL A 395 17.68 27.52 19.55
CA VAL A 395 18.71 26.61 19.01
C VAL A 395 19.63 26.03 20.08
N GLU A 396 19.72 26.72 21.22
CA GLU A 396 20.36 26.28 22.45
C GLU A 396 19.54 25.23 23.21
N CYS A 397 18.23 25.14 22.95
CA CYS A 397 17.35 24.14 23.55
C CYS A 397 17.25 22.89 22.68
N THR A 398 17.41 21.71 23.28
CA THR A 398 17.39 20.40 22.58
C THR A 398 16.34 19.43 23.07
N HIS A 399 15.74 19.65 24.25
CA HIS A 399 14.75 18.76 24.89
C HIS A 399 13.41 19.49 25.10
N ASN A 400 12.37 18.78 25.55
CA ASN A 400 11.06 19.34 25.91
C ASN A 400 10.36 20.09 24.76
N PHE A 401 10.55 19.60 23.53
CA PHE A 401 9.73 20.00 22.39
C PHE A 401 8.48 19.13 22.24
N VAL A 402 7.47 19.69 21.59
CA VAL A 402 6.25 19.00 21.18
C VAL A 402 6.06 19.22 19.68
N VAL A 403 5.62 18.18 18.96
CA VAL A 403 5.37 18.23 17.52
C VAL A 403 3.89 18.00 17.24
N ASP A 404 3.19 19.05 16.82
CA ASP A 404 1.79 18.97 16.34
C ASP A 404 1.78 18.72 14.82
N PHE A 405 0.81 17.93 14.35
CA PHE A 405 0.55 17.73 12.94
C PHE A 405 -0.41 18.80 12.42
N VAL A 406 0.04 19.64 11.47
CA VAL A 406 -0.78 20.73 10.93
C VAL A 406 -1.71 20.18 9.85
N TRP A 407 -2.90 19.74 10.26
CA TRP A 407 -3.96 19.36 9.33
C TRP A 407 -4.33 20.51 8.38
N LYS A 408 -4.73 20.15 7.15
CA LYS A 408 -5.15 21.10 6.12
C LYS A 408 -6.35 20.56 5.35
N SER A 409 -7.43 21.33 5.38
CA SER A 409 -8.64 21.12 4.58
C SER A 409 -8.41 21.18 3.07
N THR A 410 -7.28 21.70 2.59
CA THR A 410 -7.08 22.14 1.18
C THR A 410 -7.35 21.10 0.10
N SER A 411 -7.18 19.80 0.37
CA SER A 411 -7.61 18.72 -0.54
C SER A 411 -9.12 18.63 -0.62
N PHE A 412 -9.76 18.50 0.55
CA PHE A 412 -11.21 18.42 0.72
C PHE A 412 -11.93 19.68 0.23
N ASP A 413 -11.40 20.87 0.55
CA ASP A 413 -11.90 22.17 0.04
C ASP A 413 -11.97 22.20 -1.48
N ARG A 414 -10.94 21.69 -2.16
CA ARG A 414 -10.86 21.66 -3.63
C ARG A 414 -11.81 20.62 -4.22
N MET A 415 -12.00 19.47 -3.57
CA MET A 415 -13.02 18.49 -3.97
C MET A 415 -14.44 19.07 -3.81
N GLN A 416 -14.76 19.68 -2.67
CA GLN A 416 -16.04 20.37 -2.44
C GLN A 416 -16.27 21.51 -3.44
N ALA A 417 -15.25 22.33 -3.69
CA ALA A 417 -15.32 23.40 -4.69
C ALA A 417 -15.52 22.84 -6.11
N GLY A 418 -14.83 21.75 -6.47
CA GLY A 418 -14.99 21.07 -7.75
C GLY A 418 -16.42 20.57 -7.96
N MET A 419 -16.96 19.83 -6.99
CA MET A 419 -18.36 19.35 -7.04
C MET A 419 -19.36 20.51 -7.10
N LYS A 420 -19.13 21.60 -6.34
CA LYS A 420 -19.95 22.80 -6.42
C LYS A 420 -19.89 23.46 -7.80
N THR A 421 -18.71 23.58 -8.42
CA THR A 421 -18.56 24.12 -9.77
C THR A 421 -19.25 23.24 -10.82
N PHE A 422 -19.22 21.91 -10.66
CA PHE A 422 -19.99 21.00 -11.52
C PHE A 422 -21.52 21.21 -11.42
N ALA A 423 -22.02 21.57 -10.23
CA ALA A 423 -23.43 21.87 -10.00
C ALA A 423 -23.86 23.27 -10.48
N VAL A 424 -23.02 24.30 -10.33
CA VAL A 424 -23.43 25.71 -10.55
C VAL A 424 -22.84 26.41 -11.78
N ASP A 425 -21.83 25.85 -12.45
CA ASP A 425 -21.30 26.37 -13.71
C ASP A 425 -21.53 25.35 -14.84
N GLU A 426 -22.61 25.53 -15.60
CA GLU A 426 -22.94 24.75 -16.80
C GLU A 426 -21.79 24.74 -17.84
N THR A 427 -20.90 25.73 -17.80
CA THR A 427 -19.77 25.85 -18.73
C THR A 427 -18.48 25.17 -18.22
N SER A 428 -18.50 24.59 -17.02
CA SER A 428 -17.39 23.86 -16.40
C SER A 428 -17.02 22.57 -17.14
N VAL A 429 -17.97 21.99 -17.86
CA VAL A 429 -17.81 20.83 -18.76
C VAL A 429 -18.64 21.03 -20.03
N SER A 430 -18.39 20.24 -21.07
CA SER A 430 -19.33 20.13 -22.19
C SER A 430 -20.56 19.30 -21.80
N GLY A 431 -21.74 19.62 -22.35
CA GLY A 431 -22.99 18.89 -22.07
C GLY A 431 -22.91 17.37 -22.32
N TYR A 432 -22.14 16.92 -23.32
CA TYR A 432 -21.89 15.48 -23.51
C TYR A 432 -21.17 14.86 -22.29
N VAL A 433 -20.11 15.52 -21.81
CA VAL A 433 -19.36 15.07 -20.63
C VAL A 433 -20.23 15.15 -19.38
N TYR A 434 -20.99 16.23 -19.18
CA TYR A 434 -21.97 16.38 -18.09
C TYR A 434 -22.91 15.17 -18.00
N HIS A 435 -23.67 14.91 -19.07
CA HIS A 435 -24.65 13.82 -19.11
C HIS A 435 -23.99 12.43 -18.98
N LYS A 436 -22.81 12.20 -19.58
CA LYS A 436 -22.09 10.93 -19.39
C LYS A 436 -21.53 10.72 -17.98
N LEU A 437 -21.14 11.80 -17.28
CA LEU A 437 -20.74 11.71 -15.86
C LEU A 437 -21.96 11.40 -14.98
N LEU A 438 -23.12 11.99 -15.22
CA LEU A 438 -24.35 11.66 -14.50
C LEU A 438 -24.94 10.28 -14.86
N GLY A 439 -24.38 9.56 -15.84
CA GLY A 439 -24.87 8.24 -16.25
C GLY A 439 -26.12 8.29 -17.14
N HIS A 440 -26.42 9.44 -17.76
CA HIS A 440 -27.52 9.59 -18.70
C HIS A 440 -27.20 8.90 -20.04
N ASP A 441 -28.25 8.41 -20.69
CA ASP A 441 -28.16 7.86 -22.03
C ASP A 441 -28.07 8.99 -23.07
N VAL A 442 -27.04 8.94 -23.91
CA VAL A 442 -26.64 9.99 -24.88
C VAL A 442 -25.95 9.31 -26.06
N GLU A 443 -26.30 9.70 -27.28
CA GLU A 443 -25.69 9.23 -28.53
C GLU A 443 -24.18 9.47 -28.58
N GLU A 444 -23.41 8.56 -29.17
CA GLU A 444 -21.95 8.72 -29.28
C GLU A 444 -21.56 9.88 -30.22
N GLN A 445 -21.05 10.97 -29.64
CA GLN A 445 -20.48 12.08 -30.40
C GLN A 445 -19.05 11.78 -30.83
N MET A 446 -18.74 12.03 -32.12
CA MET A 446 -17.37 11.97 -32.64
C MET A 446 -16.73 13.36 -32.72
N VAL A 447 -15.51 13.48 -32.17
CA VAL A 447 -14.68 14.68 -32.30
C VAL A 447 -14.08 14.70 -33.71
N LYS A 448 -14.44 15.71 -34.50
CA LYS A 448 -13.80 15.98 -35.80
C LYS A 448 -12.37 16.45 -35.57
N CYS A 449 -11.40 15.60 -35.87
CA CYS A 449 -9.97 15.90 -35.77
C CYS A 449 -9.21 15.39 -37.01
N GLN A 450 -8.02 15.96 -37.27
CA GLN A 450 -7.10 15.41 -38.26
C GLN A 450 -6.23 14.34 -37.58
N LEU A 451 -6.32 13.09 -38.06
CA LEU A 451 -5.49 12.00 -37.56
C LEU A 451 -4.04 12.16 -38.05
N PRO A 452 -3.03 11.89 -37.20
CA PRO A 452 -1.62 12.00 -37.58
C PRO A 452 -1.22 10.89 -38.55
N LYS A 453 -0.24 11.17 -39.43
CA LYS A 453 0.30 10.17 -40.38
C LYS A 453 1.09 9.04 -39.70
N ARG A 454 1.63 9.28 -38.51
CA ARG A 454 2.33 8.32 -37.63
C ARG A 454 1.81 8.53 -36.21
N PHE A 455 1.34 7.48 -35.57
CA PHE A 455 0.80 7.58 -34.21
C PHE A 455 1.88 7.61 -33.13
N SER A 456 3.05 7.01 -33.35
CA SER A 456 4.20 7.10 -32.43
C SER A 456 4.76 8.53 -32.40
N ALA A 457 4.96 9.08 -31.19
CA ALA A 457 5.53 10.40 -30.96
C ALA A 457 7.08 10.38 -30.99
N PRO A 458 7.74 11.49 -31.37
CA PRO A 458 9.20 11.60 -31.28
C PRO A 458 9.69 11.43 -29.83
N GLY A 459 10.90 10.89 -29.65
CA GLY A 459 11.52 10.71 -28.32
C GLY A 459 10.88 9.64 -27.43
N LEU A 460 9.83 8.95 -27.91
CA LEU A 460 9.18 7.82 -27.24
C LEU A 460 9.33 6.52 -28.06
N PRO A 461 9.15 5.34 -27.44
CA PRO A 461 9.12 4.07 -28.16
C PRO A 461 8.02 4.01 -29.24
N GLU A 462 8.24 3.18 -30.26
CA GLU A 462 7.19 2.85 -31.24
C GLU A 462 5.99 2.18 -30.56
N LEU A 463 4.79 2.59 -30.97
CA LEU A 463 3.55 2.06 -30.42
C LEU A 463 3.14 0.75 -31.10
N ASN A 464 2.75 -0.25 -30.30
CA ASN A 464 2.15 -1.48 -30.82
C ASN A 464 0.69 -1.28 -31.26
N HIS A 465 0.13 -2.27 -31.96
CA HIS A 465 -1.23 -2.22 -32.52
C HIS A 465 -2.31 -1.77 -31.52
N SER A 466 -2.29 -2.26 -30.27
CA SER A 466 -3.29 -1.93 -29.24
C SER A 466 -3.14 -0.48 -28.73
N GLN A 467 -1.90 0.00 -28.64
CA GLN A 467 -1.58 1.38 -28.28
C GLN A 467 -1.96 2.34 -29.43
N VAL A 468 -1.62 2.02 -30.68
CA VAL A 468 -2.03 2.79 -31.87
C VAL A 468 -3.56 2.89 -31.97
N TYR A 469 -4.27 1.78 -31.74
CA TYR A 469 -5.73 1.76 -31.68
C TYR A 469 -6.28 2.67 -30.56
N ALA A 470 -5.65 2.67 -29.38
CA ALA A 470 -6.01 3.56 -28.29
C ALA A 470 -5.81 5.04 -28.67
N VAL A 471 -4.63 5.44 -29.15
CA VAL A 471 -4.36 6.83 -29.57
C VAL A 471 -5.38 7.27 -30.64
N LYS A 472 -5.60 6.46 -31.68
CA LYS A 472 -6.56 6.77 -32.75
C LYS A 472 -7.97 6.99 -32.20
N THR A 473 -8.47 6.05 -31.40
CA THR A 473 -9.86 6.07 -30.89
C THR A 473 -10.10 7.23 -29.92
N VAL A 474 -9.12 7.50 -29.05
CA VAL A 474 -9.17 8.60 -28.05
C VAL A 474 -9.21 9.97 -28.74
N LEU A 475 -8.39 10.20 -29.77
CA LEU A 475 -8.39 11.46 -30.52
C LEU A 475 -9.75 11.78 -31.17
N GLN A 476 -10.57 10.75 -31.44
CA GLN A 476 -11.87 10.87 -32.09
C GLN A 476 -13.07 10.91 -31.13
N ARG A 477 -12.87 10.81 -29.81
CA ARG A 477 -13.96 10.75 -28.81
C ARG A 477 -13.84 11.83 -27.72
N PRO A 478 -14.96 12.40 -27.22
CA PRO A 478 -14.98 13.41 -26.15
C PRO A 478 -14.89 12.80 -24.74
N LEU A 479 -15.12 11.49 -24.59
CA LEU A 479 -14.83 10.73 -23.37
C LEU A 479 -14.15 9.42 -23.79
N SER A 480 -13.10 9.01 -23.08
CA SER A 480 -12.47 7.70 -23.29
C SER A 480 -11.84 7.16 -22.01
N LEU A 481 -12.04 5.87 -21.77
CA LEU A 481 -11.38 5.11 -20.72
C LEU A 481 -10.31 4.22 -21.35
N ILE A 482 -9.10 4.19 -20.80
CA ILE A 482 -8.02 3.26 -21.20
C ILE A 482 -7.70 2.37 -20.00
N GLN A 483 -7.93 1.05 -20.14
CA GLN A 483 -7.42 0.07 -19.19
C GLN A 483 -6.02 -0.35 -19.61
N GLY A 484 -5.04 -0.17 -18.74
CA GLY A 484 -3.68 -0.65 -18.98
C GLY A 484 -3.16 -1.56 -17.86
N PRO A 485 -3.17 -2.88 -18.09
CA PRO A 485 -2.51 -3.85 -17.22
C PRO A 485 -1.02 -3.51 -16.99
N PRO A 486 -0.39 -4.06 -15.93
CA PRO A 486 1.02 -3.85 -15.62
C PRO A 486 1.95 -4.06 -16.82
N GLY A 487 2.90 -3.14 -17.02
CA GLY A 487 3.89 -3.22 -18.09
C GLY A 487 3.38 -2.89 -19.50
N THR A 488 2.09 -2.59 -19.72
CA THR A 488 1.52 -2.36 -21.08
C THR A 488 1.79 -0.99 -21.70
N GLY A 489 2.59 -0.15 -21.03
CA GLY A 489 2.99 1.16 -21.56
C GLY A 489 1.90 2.25 -21.47
N LYS A 490 1.04 2.21 -20.44
CA LYS A 490 0.05 3.28 -20.14
C LYS A 490 0.63 4.68 -20.35
N THR A 491 1.63 5.04 -19.55
CA THR A 491 2.24 6.37 -19.53
C THR A 491 2.91 6.78 -20.86
N VAL A 492 3.37 5.82 -21.67
CA VAL A 492 3.88 6.08 -23.05
C VAL A 492 2.72 6.39 -23.99
N THR A 493 1.62 5.66 -23.87
CA THR A 493 0.37 5.90 -24.62
C THR A 493 -0.25 7.23 -24.21
N SER A 494 -0.34 7.53 -22.91
CA SER A 494 -0.78 8.81 -22.34
C SER A 494 0.05 9.98 -22.88
N ALA A 495 1.39 9.90 -22.80
CA ALA A 495 2.27 10.95 -23.32
C ALA A 495 2.13 11.14 -24.84
N THR A 496 1.89 10.06 -25.60
CA THR A 496 1.66 10.13 -27.05
C THR A 496 0.29 10.73 -27.40
N ILE A 497 -0.76 10.43 -26.61
CA ILE A 497 -2.07 11.09 -26.72
C ILE A 497 -1.93 12.59 -26.48
N VAL A 498 -1.27 12.99 -25.39
CA VAL A 498 -0.98 14.39 -25.06
C VAL A 498 -0.20 15.08 -26.19
N TYR A 499 0.79 14.40 -26.79
CA TYR A 499 1.55 14.93 -27.91
C TYR A 499 0.67 15.34 -29.10
N HIS A 500 -0.19 14.44 -29.58
CA HIS A 500 -1.06 14.74 -30.73
C HIS A 500 -2.13 15.77 -30.39
N LEU A 501 -2.67 15.76 -29.16
CA LEU A 501 -3.64 16.75 -28.70
C LEU A 501 -3.04 18.17 -28.67
N ALA A 502 -1.82 18.32 -28.12
CA ALA A 502 -1.11 19.59 -28.11
C ALA A 502 -0.80 20.07 -29.54
N LYS A 503 -0.31 19.18 -30.43
CA LYS A 503 -0.03 19.52 -31.83
C LYS A 503 -1.25 19.81 -32.71
N GLN A 504 -2.47 19.53 -32.23
CA GLN A 504 -3.70 20.02 -32.87
C GLN A 504 -4.01 21.50 -32.53
N ASN A 505 -3.20 22.16 -31.70
CA ASN A 505 -3.29 23.58 -31.34
C ASN A 505 -4.65 24.03 -30.78
N ASN A 506 -5.44 23.10 -30.24
CA ASN A 506 -6.79 23.34 -29.70
C ASN A 506 -6.80 23.97 -28.28
N GLY A 507 -5.76 24.73 -27.96
CA GLY A 507 -5.44 25.16 -26.60
C GLY A 507 -4.56 24.16 -25.84
N GLN A 508 -4.40 24.41 -24.54
CA GLN A 508 -3.46 23.70 -23.67
C GLN A 508 -4.03 22.37 -23.19
N VAL A 509 -3.18 21.36 -23.04
CA VAL A 509 -3.56 20.07 -22.45
C VAL A 509 -3.27 20.07 -20.95
N LEU A 510 -4.29 19.79 -20.13
CA LEU A 510 -4.10 19.53 -18.70
C LEU A 510 -3.84 18.04 -18.48
N VAL A 511 -2.79 17.73 -17.73
CA VAL A 511 -2.36 16.38 -17.41
C VAL A 511 -2.29 16.20 -15.90
N CYS A 512 -3.06 15.23 -15.40
CA CYS A 512 -3.22 14.96 -13.98
C CYS A 512 -2.95 13.50 -13.63
N ALA A 513 -2.63 13.27 -12.36
CA ALA A 513 -2.69 11.98 -11.67
C ALA A 513 -2.84 12.25 -10.16
N PRO A 514 -3.37 11.31 -9.34
CA PRO A 514 -3.49 11.53 -7.89
C PRO A 514 -2.12 11.62 -7.21
N SER A 515 -1.20 10.70 -7.52
CA SER A 515 0.13 10.67 -6.90
C SER A 515 1.16 11.53 -7.66
N ASN A 516 1.98 12.28 -6.91
CA ASN A 516 3.05 13.11 -7.50
C ASN A 516 4.04 12.30 -8.35
N ILE A 517 4.29 11.03 -8.01
CA ILE A 517 5.20 10.15 -8.75
C ILE A 517 4.65 9.84 -10.14
N ALA A 518 3.34 9.57 -10.26
CA ALA A 518 2.71 9.35 -11.56
C ALA A 518 2.71 10.63 -12.42
N VAL A 519 2.48 11.80 -11.82
CA VAL A 519 2.62 13.09 -12.52
C VAL A 519 4.04 13.28 -13.02
N ASP A 520 5.06 13.02 -12.19
CA ASP A 520 6.46 13.23 -12.54
C ASP A 520 6.93 12.27 -13.65
N GLN A 521 6.58 10.98 -13.57
CA GLN A 521 6.83 9.99 -14.64
C GLN A 521 6.18 10.37 -15.97
N LEU A 522 4.97 10.94 -15.94
CA LEU A 522 4.25 11.36 -17.15
C LEU A 522 4.82 12.68 -17.70
N THR A 523 5.18 13.63 -16.83
CA THR A 523 5.89 14.88 -17.14
C THR A 523 7.18 14.58 -17.91
N GLU A 524 8.00 13.64 -17.41
CA GLU A 524 9.27 13.21 -18.02
C GLU A 524 9.07 12.67 -19.45
N LYS A 525 8.05 11.83 -19.66
CA LYS A 525 7.75 11.24 -20.97
C LYS A 525 7.18 12.26 -21.97
N ILE A 526 6.34 13.19 -21.50
CA ILE A 526 5.82 14.27 -22.35
C ILE A 526 6.96 15.21 -22.76
N HIS A 527 7.85 15.57 -21.83
CA HIS A 527 9.01 16.43 -22.12
C HIS A 527 9.93 15.83 -23.19
N LYS A 528 10.16 14.51 -23.16
CA LYS A 528 10.94 13.79 -24.19
C LYS A 528 10.37 13.91 -25.61
N THR A 529 9.11 14.32 -25.79
CA THR A 529 8.52 14.62 -27.11
C THR A 529 8.85 16.01 -27.67
N GLY A 530 9.59 16.84 -26.93
CA GLY A 530 9.96 18.21 -27.33
C GLY A 530 8.84 19.24 -27.15
N LEU A 531 7.85 18.96 -26.29
CA LEU A 531 6.82 19.92 -25.90
C LEU A 531 7.26 20.83 -24.74
N LYS A 532 6.69 22.03 -24.69
CA LYS A 532 6.81 22.97 -23.57
C LYS A 532 5.94 22.50 -22.40
N VAL A 533 6.54 21.76 -21.49
CA VAL A 533 5.88 21.23 -20.29
C VAL A 533 6.15 22.12 -19.08
N VAL A 534 5.09 22.44 -18.33
CA VAL A 534 5.16 23.10 -17.03
C VAL A 534 4.65 22.15 -15.96
N ARG A 535 5.50 21.79 -14.99
CA ARG A 535 5.11 21.02 -13.80
C ARG A 535 4.67 21.97 -12.69
N LEU A 536 3.37 21.98 -12.39
CA LEU A 536 2.82 22.76 -11.29
C LEU A 536 2.90 21.94 -9.99
N CYS A 537 3.64 22.44 -9.01
CA CYS A 537 3.74 21.86 -7.67
C CYS A 537 2.99 22.69 -6.63
N ALA A 538 2.48 22.04 -5.59
CA ALA A 538 1.99 22.71 -4.39
C ALA A 538 3.15 23.45 -3.69
N LYS A 539 2.87 24.59 -3.04
CA LYS A 539 3.92 25.46 -2.49
C LYS A 539 4.82 24.82 -1.43
N SER A 540 4.28 23.93 -0.61
CA SER A 540 5.07 23.17 0.37
C SER A 540 5.96 22.09 -0.27
N ARG A 541 5.87 21.89 -1.60
CA ARG A 541 6.73 20.99 -2.38
C ARG A 541 7.73 21.75 -3.28
N GLU A 542 7.85 23.08 -3.18
CA GLU A 542 8.84 23.86 -3.94
C GLU A 542 10.30 23.65 -3.45
N ALA A 543 10.51 22.97 -2.32
CA ALA A 543 11.84 22.61 -1.78
C ALA A 543 12.21 21.13 -1.96
N ILE A 544 11.41 20.35 -2.69
CA ILE A 544 11.60 18.88 -2.84
C ILE A 544 12.16 18.58 -4.22
N ASP A 545 13.28 17.89 -4.27
CA ASP A 545 13.89 17.45 -5.52
C ASP A 545 13.09 16.33 -6.21
N SER A 546 13.20 16.27 -7.54
CA SER A 546 12.50 15.32 -8.42
C SER A 546 13.22 15.26 -9.76
N PRO A 547 13.22 14.11 -10.48
CA PRO A 547 13.74 14.00 -11.85
C PRO A 547 13.17 15.02 -12.84
N VAL A 548 12.05 15.70 -12.53
CA VAL A 548 11.45 16.77 -13.33
C VAL A 548 11.45 18.14 -12.63
N ALA A 549 12.26 18.35 -11.58
CA ALA A 549 12.32 19.61 -10.84
C ALA A 549 12.70 20.81 -11.73
N PHE A 550 13.51 20.60 -12.78
CA PHE A 550 13.85 21.63 -13.76
C PHE A 550 12.65 22.09 -14.63
N LEU A 551 11.59 21.28 -14.71
CA LEU A 551 10.32 21.62 -15.37
C LEU A 551 9.32 22.26 -14.39
N ALA A 552 9.65 22.36 -13.10
CA ALA A 552 8.73 22.92 -12.12
C ALA A 552 8.58 24.43 -12.27
N LEU A 553 7.34 24.92 -12.22
CA LEU A 553 7.01 26.33 -12.48
C LEU A 553 7.87 27.32 -11.67
N HIS A 554 8.14 27.02 -10.40
CA HIS A 554 8.95 27.89 -9.53
C HIS A 554 10.41 27.99 -9.98
N ASN A 555 10.99 26.90 -10.51
CA ASN A 555 12.35 26.87 -11.03
C ASN A 555 12.43 27.51 -12.42
N GLN A 556 11.43 27.29 -13.28
CA GLN A 556 11.34 28.00 -14.56
C GLN A 556 11.23 29.53 -14.36
N VAL A 557 10.46 29.99 -13.37
CA VAL A 557 10.40 31.42 -12.99
C VAL A 557 11.74 31.91 -12.42
N ARG A 558 12.45 31.10 -11.63
CA ARG A 558 13.77 31.48 -11.07
C ARG A 558 14.82 31.68 -12.18
N ASN A 559 14.78 30.83 -13.20
CA ASN A 559 15.71 30.83 -14.34
C ASN A 559 15.28 31.77 -15.48
N MET A 560 14.30 32.66 -15.25
CA MET A 560 13.70 33.50 -16.30
C MET A 560 14.48 34.81 -16.49
N GLU A 561 15.42 34.81 -17.43
CA GLU A 561 16.31 35.96 -17.73
C GLU A 561 15.58 37.22 -18.23
N SER A 562 14.36 37.09 -18.76
CA SER A 562 13.59 38.22 -19.28
C SER A 562 13.11 39.22 -18.22
N VAL A 563 13.21 38.88 -16.92
CA VAL A 563 12.75 39.75 -15.82
C VAL A 563 13.85 39.93 -14.76
N PRO A 564 14.93 40.69 -15.05
CA PRO A 564 16.07 40.85 -14.14
C PRO A 564 15.72 41.57 -12.82
N GLU A 565 14.61 42.32 -12.77
CA GLU A 565 14.08 42.88 -11.52
C GLU A 565 13.62 41.77 -10.55
N LEU A 566 12.97 40.72 -11.08
CA LEU A 566 12.54 39.57 -10.28
C LEU A 566 13.75 38.75 -9.79
N GLN A 567 14.78 38.59 -10.62
CA GLN A 567 16.02 37.92 -10.23
C GLN A 567 16.71 38.65 -9.07
N LYS A 568 16.86 39.99 -9.15
CA LYS A 568 17.44 40.79 -8.06
C LYS A 568 16.63 40.69 -6.76
N LEU A 569 15.30 40.74 -6.83
CA LEU A 569 14.44 40.58 -5.67
C LEU A 569 14.46 39.15 -5.10
N GLN A 570 14.63 38.12 -5.95
CA GLN A 570 14.80 36.74 -5.50
C GLN A 570 16.16 36.54 -4.83
N GLN A 571 17.25 37.09 -5.40
CA GLN A 571 18.58 37.02 -4.78
C GLN A 571 18.61 37.73 -3.43
N LEU A 572 18.08 38.96 -3.34
CA LEU A 572 17.98 39.70 -2.08
C LEU A 572 17.19 38.92 -1.02
N LYS A 573 16.15 38.18 -1.44
CA LYS A 573 15.37 37.30 -0.57
C LYS A 573 16.09 36.01 -0.16
N ASP A 574 16.87 35.42 -1.06
CA ASP A 574 17.71 34.24 -0.78
C ASP A 574 18.91 34.62 0.14
N GLU A 575 19.34 35.88 0.11
CA GLU A 575 20.44 36.41 0.94
C GLU A 575 19.98 36.86 2.34
N LEU A 576 18.84 37.57 2.44
CA LEU A 576 18.31 38.14 3.70
C LEU A 576 17.20 37.29 4.34
N GLY A 577 16.67 36.28 3.65
CA GLY A 577 15.51 35.47 4.06
C GLY A 577 14.15 36.15 3.86
N GLU A 578 14.07 37.44 4.14
CA GLU A 578 12.86 38.25 4.01
C GLU A 578 13.10 39.51 3.13
N LEU A 579 12.02 40.16 2.70
CA LEU A 579 12.03 41.38 1.88
C LEU A 579 11.23 42.48 2.58
N SER A 580 11.51 43.75 2.28
CA SER A 580 10.68 44.86 2.75
C SER A 580 9.22 44.71 2.29
N ALA A 581 8.26 45.31 2.99
CA ALA A 581 6.84 45.19 2.63
C ALA A 581 6.52 45.71 1.21
N THR A 582 7.28 46.71 0.74
CA THR A 582 7.25 47.20 -0.64
C THR A 582 7.85 46.21 -1.64
N ASP A 583 9.01 45.65 -1.32
CA ASP A 583 9.73 44.73 -2.20
C ASP A 583 9.03 43.37 -2.30
N GLU A 584 8.49 42.84 -1.19
CA GLU A 584 7.69 41.62 -1.19
C GLU A 584 6.39 41.79 -2.01
N LYS A 585 5.78 42.98 -1.99
CA LYS A 585 4.62 43.31 -2.83
C LYS A 585 5.00 43.38 -4.31
N ARG A 586 6.17 43.95 -4.64
CA ARG A 586 6.72 44.02 -6.01
C ARG A 586 7.10 42.62 -6.53
N TYR A 587 7.90 41.88 -5.77
CA TYR A 587 8.28 40.48 -5.99
C TYR A 587 7.07 39.59 -6.24
N ARG A 588 6.04 39.63 -5.37
CA ARG A 588 4.79 38.84 -5.56
C ARG A 588 4.05 39.22 -6.84
N THR A 589 4.12 40.46 -7.28
CA THR A 589 3.47 40.93 -8.52
C THR A 589 4.24 40.44 -9.75
N LEU A 590 5.57 40.57 -9.75
CA LEU A 590 6.44 40.07 -10.82
C LEU A 590 6.38 38.54 -10.93
N LYS A 591 6.53 37.79 -9.82
CA LYS A 591 6.41 36.33 -9.80
C LYS A 591 5.06 35.87 -10.35
N ARG A 592 3.93 36.50 -9.97
CA ARG A 592 2.60 36.18 -10.54
C ARG A 592 2.47 36.47 -12.04
N ASN A 593 3.17 37.47 -12.56
CA ASN A 593 3.19 37.75 -14.00
C ASN A 593 3.98 36.68 -14.75
N CYS A 594 5.17 36.32 -14.26
CA CYS A 594 6.01 35.26 -14.82
C CYS A 594 5.35 33.88 -14.72
N GLU A 595 4.75 33.55 -13.57
CA GLU A 595 3.94 32.33 -13.38
C GLU A 595 2.82 32.26 -14.43
N ARG A 596 2.11 33.36 -14.66
CA ARG A 596 1.03 33.43 -15.66
C ARG A 596 1.55 33.30 -17.10
N GLU A 597 2.66 33.97 -17.44
CA GLU A 597 3.27 33.94 -18.77
C GLU A 597 3.72 32.53 -19.16
N LEU A 598 4.46 31.85 -18.28
CA LEU A 598 4.88 30.46 -18.49
C LEU A 598 3.67 29.51 -18.58
N LEU A 599 2.67 29.68 -17.71
CA LEU A 599 1.42 28.91 -17.79
C LEU A 599 0.61 29.23 -19.06
N GLN A 600 0.73 30.41 -19.66
CA GLN A 600 0.06 30.78 -20.93
C GLN A 600 0.81 30.29 -22.18
N HIS A 601 2.13 30.13 -22.11
CA HIS A 601 2.96 29.67 -23.24
C HIS A 601 3.39 28.19 -23.17
N ALA A 602 2.89 27.46 -22.17
CA ALA A 602 2.99 26.00 -22.11
C ALA A 602 2.14 25.32 -23.20
N ASP A 603 2.65 24.22 -23.75
CA ASP A 603 1.86 23.27 -24.54
C ASP A 603 1.03 22.38 -23.59
N VAL A 604 1.63 22.02 -22.45
CA VAL A 604 1.09 21.06 -21.47
C VAL A 604 1.37 21.52 -20.04
N ILE A 605 0.36 21.45 -19.18
CA ILE A 605 0.49 21.66 -17.74
C ILE A 605 0.29 20.33 -17.01
N CYS A 606 1.30 19.90 -16.25
CA CYS A 606 1.29 18.67 -15.46
C CYS A 606 1.14 19.01 -13.97
N THR A 607 0.14 18.44 -13.29
CA THR A 607 -0.16 18.70 -11.87
C THR A 607 -0.81 17.48 -11.22
N THR A 608 -1.00 17.45 -9.89
CA THR A 608 -1.85 16.41 -9.28
C THR A 608 -3.32 16.73 -9.47
N CYS A 609 -4.24 15.76 -9.33
CA CYS A 609 -5.69 16.00 -9.45
C CYS A 609 -6.15 17.13 -8.50
N VAL A 610 -5.89 17.01 -7.19
CA VAL A 610 -6.07 18.09 -6.22
C VAL A 610 -5.26 19.35 -6.60
N GLY A 611 -4.08 19.18 -7.19
CA GLY A 611 -3.21 20.25 -7.68
C GLY A 611 -3.80 21.10 -8.83
N ALA A 612 -4.80 20.61 -9.56
CA ALA A 612 -5.49 21.37 -10.59
C ALA A 612 -6.31 22.55 -10.01
N GLY A 613 -6.84 22.39 -8.79
CA GLY A 613 -7.52 23.45 -8.05
C GLY A 613 -6.59 24.50 -7.43
N ASP A 614 -5.36 24.69 -7.94
CA ASP A 614 -4.45 25.74 -7.47
C ASP A 614 -4.94 27.12 -7.97
N PRO A 615 -4.96 28.17 -7.12
CA PRO A 615 -5.37 29.51 -7.52
C PRO A 615 -4.63 30.08 -8.75
N ARG A 616 -3.42 29.60 -9.07
CA ARG A 616 -2.69 29.97 -10.29
C ARG A 616 -3.39 29.48 -11.58
N LEU A 617 -4.16 28.40 -11.52
CA LEU A 617 -4.95 27.86 -12.64
C LEU A 617 -6.40 28.38 -12.70
N SER A 618 -6.88 29.09 -11.67
CA SER A 618 -8.29 29.53 -11.53
C SER A 618 -8.89 30.38 -12.67
N LYS A 619 -8.05 30.91 -13.57
CA LYS A 619 -8.47 31.69 -14.75
C LYS A 619 -8.20 30.99 -16.09
N PHE A 620 -7.65 29.78 -16.06
CA PHE A 620 -7.40 28.97 -17.24
C PHE A 620 -8.60 28.06 -17.49
N ARG A 621 -8.80 27.66 -18.76
CA ARG A 621 -9.76 26.62 -19.12
C ARG A 621 -9.11 25.62 -20.07
N PHE A 622 -9.26 24.35 -19.73
CA PHE A 622 -8.60 23.22 -20.38
C PHE A 622 -9.63 22.43 -21.16
N ARG A 623 -9.64 22.64 -22.48
CA ARG A 623 -10.53 21.90 -23.39
C ARG A 623 -10.34 20.40 -23.25
N THR A 624 -9.09 19.96 -23.06
CA THR A 624 -8.74 18.55 -23.01
C THR A 624 -7.97 18.24 -21.73
N VAL A 625 -8.45 17.23 -21.01
CA VAL A 625 -7.92 16.77 -19.72
C VAL A 625 -7.59 15.28 -19.82
N LEU A 626 -6.36 14.90 -19.49
CA LEU A 626 -5.97 13.51 -19.30
C LEU A 626 -5.64 13.26 -17.82
N ILE A 627 -6.23 12.22 -17.24
CA ILE A 627 -5.94 11.76 -15.88
C ILE A 627 -5.36 10.35 -15.97
N ASP A 628 -4.08 10.18 -15.60
CA ASP A 628 -3.41 8.87 -15.51
C ASP A 628 -3.43 8.33 -14.07
N GLU A 629 -3.35 7.01 -13.94
CA GLU A 629 -3.68 6.27 -12.71
C GLU A 629 -5.01 6.72 -12.05
N SER A 630 -6.03 7.08 -12.85
CA SER A 630 -7.30 7.63 -12.38
C SER A 630 -8.12 6.69 -11.49
N THR A 631 -7.78 5.39 -11.47
CA THR A 631 -8.37 4.40 -10.55
C THR A 631 -7.84 4.52 -9.11
N GLN A 632 -6.70 5.18 -8.88
CA GLN A 632 -6.20 5.47 -7.52
C GLN A 632 -6.88 6.70 -6.87
N ALA A 633 -7.64 7.48 -7.64
CA ALA A 633 -8.29 8.71 -7.17
C ALA A 633 -9.74 8.44 -6.75
N THR A 634 -10.23 9.17 -5.75
CA THR A 634 -11.69 9.22 -5.50
C THR A 634 -12.37 9.96 -6.65
N GLU A 635 -13.66 9.71 -6.85
CA GLU A 635 -14.41 10.43 -7.89
C GLU A 635 -14.44 11.96 -7.67
N PRO A 636 -14.67 12.49 -6.44
CA PRO A 636 -14.52 13.92 -6.16
C PRO A 636 -13.12 14.49 -6.43
N GLU A 637 -12.05 13.71 -6.25
CA GLU A 637 -10.69 14.11 -6.64
C GLU A 637 -10.54 14.19 -8.16
N CYS A 638 -11.07 13.21 -8.90
CA CYS A 638 -11.08 13.24 -10.37
C CYS A 638 -11.83 14.47 -10.93
N MET A 639 -12.87 14.96 -10.23
CA MET A 639 -13.65 16.09 -10.70
C MET A 639 -12.91 17.44 -10.63
N VAL A 640 -11.91 17.60 -9.75
CA VAL A 640 -11.15 18.86 -9.58
C VAL A 640 -10.53 19.38 -10.89
N PRO A 641 -9.82 18.57 -11.71
CA PRO A 641 -9.37 19.00 -13.04
C PRO A 641 -10.47 19.02 -14.11
N VAL A 642 -11.52 18.20 -13.99
CA VAL A 642 -12.56 18.05 -15.03
C VAL A 642 -13.41 19.31 -15.17
N VAL A 643 -13.73 19.98 -14.06
CA VAL A 643 -14.57 21.19 -14.07
C VAL A 643 -13.88 22.46 -14.61
N LEU A 644 -12.64 22.35 -15.10
CA LEU A 644 -11.89 23.47 -15.67
C LEU A 644 -12.21 23.72 -17.16
N GLY A 645 -13.45 23.45 -17.60
CA GLY A 645 -13.92 23.67 -18.97
C GLY A 645 -13.79 22.45 -19.90
N CYS A 646 -13.77 21.22 -19.36
CA CYS A 646 -13.42 20.02 -20.11
C CYS A 646 -14.44 19.64 -21.19
N LYS A 647 -13.95 19.44 -22.43
CA LYS A 647 -14.72 19.00 -23.61
C LYS A 647 -14.18 17.69 -24.21
N GLN A 648 -13.01 17.24 -23.78
CA GLN A 648 -12.42 15.95 -24.13
C GLN A 648 -11.71 15.37 -22.91
N LEU A 649 -12.27 14.32 -22.31
CA LEU A 649 -11.76 13.69 -21.10
C LEU A 649 -11.17 12.31 -21.41
N ILE A 650 -9.94 12.08 -20.97
CA ILE A 650 -9.25 10.80 -21.09
C ILE A 650 -8.93 10.32 -19.67
N LEU A 651 -9.52 9.20 -19.25
CA LEU A 651 -9.20 8.55 -17.99
C LEU A 651 -8.38 7.29 -18.27
N VAL A 652 -7.19 7.19 -17.67
CA VAL A 652 -6.25 6.08 -17.86
C VAL A 652 -5.99 5.44 -16.50
N GLY A 653 -6.18 4.13 -16.41
CA GLY A 653 -6.16 3.44 -15.12
C GLY A 653 -6.17 1.93 -15.26
N ASP A 654 -6.42 1.24 -14.15
CA ASP A 654 -6.66 -0.20 -14.14
C ASP A 654 -7.37 -0.63 -12.85
N HIS A 655 -8.65 -0.98 -12.95
CA HIS A 655 -9.50 -1.40 -11.81
C HIS A 655 -9.08 -2.77 -11.23
N CYS A 656 -8.21 -3.50 -11.93
CA CYS A 656 -7.57 -4.72 -11.42
C CYS A 656 -6.36 -4.41 -10.52
N GLN A 657 -5.89 -3.15 -10.46
CA GLN A 657 -4.89 -2.64 -9.51
C GLN A 657 -5.56 -1.77 -8.45
N LEU A 658 -4.78 -1.21 -7.51
CA LEU A 658 -5.28 -0.50 -6.33
C LEU A 658 -6.24 0.66 -6.67
N GLY A 659 -7.35 0.69 -5.92
CA GLY A 659 -8.31 1.79 -5.85
C GLY A 659 -7.87 2.92 -4.89
N PRO A 660 -8.72 3.95 -4.66
CA PRO A 660 -8.42 5.02 -3.72
C PRO A 660 -8.33 4.55 -2.26
N VAL A 661 -7.55 5.28 -1.46
CA VAL A 661 -7.45 5.08 -0.01
C VAL A 661 -8.44 6.01 0.69
N VAL A 662 -9.43 5.43 1.36
CA VAL A 662 -10.43 6.14 2.18
C VAL A 662 -10.32 5.60 3.61
N MET A 663 -10.09 6.47 4.58
CA MET A 663 -9.84 6.12 5.98
C MET A 663 -11.14 5.95 6.78
N CYS A 664 -12.14 6.81 6.52
CA CYS A 664 -13.45 6.76 7.14
C CYS A 664 -14.27 5.59 6.58
N LYS A 665 -14.43 4.53 7.36
CA LYS A 665 -15.16 3.33 6.94
C LYS A 665 -16.62 3.60 6.57
N LYS A 666 -17.30 4.53 7.25
CA LYS A 666 -18.67 4.95 6.88
C LYS A 666 -18.70 5.53 5.45
N ALA A 667 -17.77 6.44 5.11
CA ALA A 667 -17.68 7.00 3.76
C ALA A 667 -17.23 5.97 2.70
N ALA A 668 -16.28 5.09 3.05
CA ALA A 668 -15.79 4.04 2.17
C ALA A 668 -16.89 3.03 1.79
N ASN A 669 -17.71 2.60 2.76
CA ASN A 669 -18.82 1.68 2.59
C ASN A 669 -19.95 2.29 1.75
N ALA A 670 -20.26 3.58 1.95
CA ALA A 670 -21.26 4.31 1.16
C ALA A 670 -20.79 4.65 -0.28
N GLY A 671 -19.58 4.23 -0.68
CA GLY A 671 -19.14 4.24 -2.07
C GLY A 671 -18.05 5.26 -2.42
N LEU A 672 -17.54 6.07 -1.48
CA LEU A 672 -16.41 6.97 -1.75
C LEU A 672 -15.12 6.23 -2.18
N SER A 673 -15.06 4.92 -1.90
CA SER A 673 -13.98 4.02 -2.32
C SER A 673 -14.05 3.57 -3.79
N GLN A 674 -15.12 3.92 -4.53
CA GLN A 674 -15.23 3.71 -5.97
C GLN A 674 -14.60 4.90 -6.73
N SER A 675 -13.74 4.62 -7.71
CA SER A 675 -13.20 5.64 -8.61
C SER A 675 -14.17 5.97 -9.75
N LEU A 676 -14.06 7.19 -10.30
CA LEU A 676 -14.83 7.62 -11.47
C LEU A 676 -14.68 6.65 -12.67
N PHE A 677 -13.48 6.08 -12.84
CA PHE A 677 -13.21 5.09 -13.88
C PHE A 677 -14.04 3.82 -13.66
N GLU A 678 -14.11 3.31 -12.43
CA GLU A 678 -14.90 2.11 -12.10
C GLU A 678 -16.40 2.35 -12.28
N ARG A 679 -16.94 3.48 -11.81
CA ARG A 679 -18.36 3.81 -11.98
C ARG A 679 -18.76 3.92 -13.46
N LEU A 680 -17.94 4.56 -14.28
CA LEU A 680 -18.17 4.67 -15.73
C LEU A 680 -18.06 3.32 -16.45
N VAL A 681 -17.21 2.39 -16.00
CA VAL A 681 -17.19 1.00 -16.51
C VAL A 681 -18.46 0.25 -16.13
N VAL A 682 -18.97 0.40 -14.90
CA VAL A 682 -20.23 -0.22 -14.47
C VAL A 682 -21.45 0.35 -15.21
N LEU A 683 -21.42 1.64 -15.58
CA LEU A 683 -22.36 2.27 -16.52
C LEU A 683 -22.22 1.78 -17.98
N GLY A 684 -21.36 0.81 -18.26
CA GLY A 684 -21.21 0.17 -19.57
C GLY A 684 -20.23 0.86 -20.53
N ILE A 685 -19.49 1.89 -20.09
CA ILE A 685 -18.46 2.51 -20.94
C ILE A 685 -17.26 1.56 -21.03
N ARG A 686 -17.17 0.83 -22.15
CA ARG A 686 -16.13 -0.17 -22.39
C ARG A 686 -14.75 0.48 -22.51
N PRO A 687 -13.77 0.16 -21.64
CA PRO A 687 -12.44 0.73 -21.70
C PRO A 687 -11.61 0.10 -22.82
N ILE A 688 -10.74 0.90 -23.43
CA ILE A 688 -9.77 0.41 -24.42
C ILE A 688 -8.64 -0.30 -23.66
N ARG A 689 -8.58 -1.64 -23.75
CA ARG A 689 -7.55 -2.45 -23.08
C ARG A 689 -6.25 -2.46 -23.90
N LEU A 690 -5.14 -2.02 -23.29
CA LEU A 690 -3.79 -2.25 -23.84
C LEU A 690 -3.40 -3.72 -23.60
N GLN A 691 -2.91 -4.41 -24.64
CA GLN A 691 -2.85 -5.89 -24.64
C GLN A 691 -1.46 -6.51 -24.47
N VAL A 692 -0.38 -5.75 -24.67
CA VAL A 692 0.99 -6.29 -24.73
C VAL A 692 1.86 -5.69 -23.62
N GLN A 693 2.44 -6.53 -22.76
CA GLN A 693 3.30 -6.12 -21.64
C GLN A 693 4.79 -6.19 -21.98
N TYR A 694 5.58 -5.21 -21.49
CA TYR A 694 7.02 -5.07 -21.78
C TYR A 694 7.90 -5.05 -20.52
N ARG A 695 7.35 -5.36 -19.34
CA ARG A 695 8.05 -5.29 -18.05
C ARG A 695 8.69 -6.64 -17.69
N MET A 696 7.86 -7.66 -17.57
CA MET A 696 8.13 -8.91 -16.85
C MET A 696 8.70 -10.01 -17.76
N HIS A 697 9.54 -10.88 -17.22
CA HIS A 697 9.79 -12.22 -17.78
C HIS A 697 8.45 -12.97 -17.97
N PRO A 698 8.21 -13.67 -19.11
CA PRO A 698 6.90 -14.25 -19.43
C PRO A 698 6.23 -15.07 -18.31
N VAL A 699 7.00 -15.95 -17.65
CA VAL A 699 6.54 -16.82 -16.53
C VAL A 699 5.98 -16.01 -15.34
N LEU A 700 6.44 -14.78 -15.13
CA LEU A 700 5.94 -13.90 -14.05
C LEU A 700 4.60 -13.25 -14.42
N SER A 701 4.36 -13.04 -15.72
CA SER A 701 3.14 -12.41 -16.23
C SER A 701 1.95 -13.38 -16.36
N GLU A 702 2.22 -14.68 -16.45
CA GLU A 702 1.25 -15.73 -16.75
C GLU A 702 0.13 -15.81 -15.70
N PHE A 703 0.46 -15.97 -14.42
CA PHE A 703 -0.54 -16.04 -13.36
C PHE A 703 -1.37 -14.74 -13.22
N PRO A 704 -0.77 -13.53 -13.20
CA PRO A 704 -1.54 -12.29 -13.26
C PRO A 704 -2.44 -12.15 -14.51
N SER A 705 -1.94 -12.54 -15.70
CA SER A 705 -2.71 -12.54 -16.95
C SER A 705 -3.96 -13.41 -16.83
N ASN A 706 -3.77 -14.67 -16.46
CA ASN A 706 -4.83 -15.67 -16.40
C ASN A 706 -5.88 -15.36 -15.32
N LEU A 707 -5.49 -14.71 -14.22
CA LEU A 707 -6.36 -14.52 -13.05
C LEU A 707 -7.04 -13.15 -12.95
N PHE A 708 -6.39 -12.08 -13.44
CA PHE A 708 -6.92 -10.71 -13.37
C PHE A 708 -7.32 -10.13 -14.72
N TYR A 709 -6.82 -10.69 -15.83
CA TYR A 709 -7.01 -10.17 -17.19
C TYR A 709 -7.47 -11.24 -18.19
N ASP A 710 -8.13 -12.30 -17.70
CA ASP A 710 -8.80 -13.32 -18.52
C ASP A 710 -7.86 -14.07 -19.49
N GLY A 711 -6.56 -14.11 -19.20
CA GLY A 711 -5.52 -14.65 -20.10
C GLY A 711 -5.16 -13.76 -21.29
N THR A 712 -5.74 -12.55 -21.38
CA THR A 712 -5.62 -11.67 -22.56
C THR A 712 -4.33 -10.85 -22.64
N LEU A 713 -3.47 -10.90 -21.61
CA LEU A 713 -2.22 -10.14 -21.57
C LEU A 713 -1.10 -10.89 -22.31
N GLN A 714 -0.64 -10.31 -23.42
CA GLN A 714 0.41 -10.83 -24.29
C GLN A 714 1.80 -10.37 -23.85
N ASN A 715 2.83 -11.15 -24.18
CA ASN A 715 4.23 -10.82 -23.90
C ASN A 715 4.88 -10.11 -25.08
N GLY A 716 5.26 -8.84 -24.88
CA GLY A 716 6.05 -8.04 -25.83
C GLY A 716 7.55 -8.09 -25.59
N VAL A 717 8.00 -8.94 -24.66
CA VAL A 717 9.40 -9.24 -24.34
C VAL A 717 9.57 -10.75 -24.16
N THR A 718 10.70 -11.27 -24.62
CA THR A 718 11.04 -12.69 -24.61
C THR A 718 11.66 -13.14 -23.28
N ILE A 719 11.80 -14.46 -23.12
CA ILE A 719 12.61 -15.06 -22.05
C ILE A 719 14.04 -14.52 -22.11
N ALA A 720 14.68 -14.53 -23.29
CA ALA A 720 16.08 -14.11 -23.45
C ALA A 720 16.33 -12.64 -23.06
N GLU A 721 15.41 -11.73 -23.41
CA GLU A 721 15.48 -10.31 -22.99
C GLU A 721 15.24 -10.12 -21.48
N ARG A 722 14.88 -11.17 -20.74
CA ARG A 722 14.63 -11.17 -19.31
C ARG A 722 15.44 -12.23 -18.56
N LEU A 723 16.57 -12.63 -19.12
CA LEU A 723 17.69 -13.24 -18.40
C LEU A 723 18.80 -12.18 -18.21
N GLN A 724 19.40 -12.08 -17.01
CA GLN A 724 20.59 -11.26 -16.79
C GLN A 724 21.86 -12.13 -16.91
N PRO A 725 22.71 -11.93 -17.92
CA PRO A 725 23.97 -12.65 -18.02
C PRO A 725 24.91 -12.25 -16.87
N GLY A 726 25.57 -13.23 -16.24
CA GLY A 726 26.53 -13.02 -15.15
C GLY A 726 25.96 -13.10 -13.73
N VAL A 727 24.64 -13.24 -13.56
CA VAL A 727 24.01 -13.37 -12.23
C VAL A 727 23.91 -14.85 -11.83
N ASP A 728 24.80 -15.30 -10.94
CA ASP A 728 24.73 -16.64 -10.32
C ASP A 728 23.75 -16.63 -9.13
N PHE A 729 22.45 -16.84 -9.40
CA PHE A 729 21.44 -17.03 -8.37
C PHE A 729 20.80 -18.43 -8.46
N PRO A 730 20.73 -19.21 -7.36
CA PRO A 730 20.20 -20.57 -7.36
C PRO A 730 18.66 -20.58 -7.39
N TRP A 731 18.09 -20.31 -8.57
CA TRP A 731 16.66 -20.52 -8.84
C TRP A 731 16.34 -22.03 -8.78
N PRO A 732 15.30 -22.48 -8.06
CA PRO A 732 14.94 -23.90 -7.97
C PRO A 732 14.65 -24.56 -9.32
N VAL A 733 14.17 -23.77 -10.28
CA VAL A 733 13.90 -24.15 -11.66
C VAL A 733 14.59 -23.10 -12.55
N PRO A 734 15.72 -23.41 -13.22
CA PRO A 734 16.59 -22.39 -13.82
C PRO A 734 15.95 -21.50 -14.90
N ASP A 735 14.95 -22.00 -15.64
CA ASP A 735 14.17 -21.27 -16.64
C ASP A 735 13.04 -20.41 -16.06
N LYS A 736 12.79 -20.51 -14.74
CA LYS A 736 11.70 -19.83 -14.04
C LYS A 736 12.29 -18.99 -12.89
N PRO A 737 12.52 -17.68 -13.10
CA PRO A 737 13.03 -16.78 -12.06
C PRO A 737 11.94 -16.40 -11.03
N MET A 738 11.27 -17.40 -10.47
CA MET A 738 10.31 -17.27 -9.38
C MET A 738 10.36 -18.45 -8.42
N PHE A 739 10.14 -18.20 -7.13
CA PHE A 739 9.74 -19.25 -6.19
C PHE A 739 8.95 -18.70 -5.00
N PHE A 740 8.17 -19.59 -4.38
CA PHE A 740 7.53 -19.38 -3.09
C PHE A 740 8.32 -20.16 -2.03
N TYR A 741 8.86 -19.44 -1.06
CA TYR A 741 9.66 -19.98 0.03
C TYR A 741 8.79 -20.20 1.27
N ALA A 742 8.39 -21.45 1.50
CA ALA A 742 7.53 -21.85 2.60
C ALA A 742 8.22 -21.62 3.95
N THR A 743 7.70 -20.67 4.72
CA THR A 743 8.24 -20.24 6.02
C THR A 743 7.16 -20.39 7.10
N MET A 744 7.46 -21.18 8.14
CA MET A 744 6.50 -21.55 9.21
C MET A 744 6.67 -20.74 10.52
N GLY A 745 7.43 -19.64 10.50
CA GLY A 745 7.58 -18.76 11.66
C GLY A 745 6.26 -18.13 12.08
N GLN A 746 6.03 -17.95 13.39
CA GLN A 746 4.82 -17.32 13.93
C GLN A 746 4.75 -15.82 13.61
N GLU A 747 3.54 -15.27 13.54
CA GLU A 747 3.32 -13.83 13.45
C GLU A 747 3.33 -13.19 14.85
N GLU A 748 3.88 -11.98 14.95
CA GLU A 748 3.92 -11.19 16.17
C GLU A 748 3.25 -9.83 15.94
N ILE A 749 2.63 -9.27 16.97
CA ILE A 749 2.13 -7.90 16.95
C ILE A 749 3.33 -6.93 17.01
N ALA A 750 3.27 -5.83 16.25
CA ALA A 750 4.29 -4.80 16.21
C ALA A 750 4.14 -3.79 17.37
N SER A 751 5.15 -2.93 17.58
CA SER A 751 5.17 -1.91 18.64
C SER A 751 4.03 -0.89 18.60
N SER A 752 3.32 -0.75 17.48
CA SER A 752 2.07 0.02 17.34
C SER A 752 0.82 -0.64 17.94
N GLY A 753 0.82 -1.96 18.17
CA GLY A 753 -0.39 -2.73 18.44
C GLY A 753 -1.28 -3.01 17.21
N THR A 754 -1.27 -2.14 16.19
CA THR A 754 -2.12 -2.26 14.99
C THR A 754 -1.44 -2.96 13.80
N SER A 755 -0.11 -3.10 13.80
CA SER A 755 0.65 -3.80 12.74
C SER A 755 1.17 -5.19 13.17
N TYR A 756 1.66 -5.96 12.19
CA TYR A 756 2.18 -7.32 12.36
C TYR A 756 3.59 -7.45 11.78
N LEU A 757 4.38 -8.41 12.28
CA LEU A 757 5.70 -8.73 11.75
C LEU A 757 6.09 -10.20 12.01
N ASN A 758 7.09 -10.73 11.29
CA ASN A 758 7.50 -12.14 11.37
C ASN A 758 9.03 -12.27 11.26
N ARG A 759 9.69 -12.71 12.35
CA ARG A 759 11.16 -12.85 12.43
C ARG A 759 11.73 -13.82 11.41
N THR A 760 11.08 -14.97 11.22
CA THR A 760 11.61 -16.04 10.37
C THR A 760 11.54 -15.64 8.90
N GLU A 761 10.48 -14.94 8.49
CA GLU A 761 10.45 -14.31 7.17
C GLU A 761 11.52 -13.22 7.03
N ALA A 762 11.69 -12.33 8.01
CA ALA A 762 12.67 -11.24 7.94
C ALA A 762 14.12 -11.75 7.83
N ALA A 763 14.47 -12.78 8.62
CA ALA A 763 15.76 -13.46 8.53
C ALA A 763 15.95 -14.23 7.22
N ASN A 764 14.88 -14.58 6.51
CA ASN A 764 14.95 -15.19 5.18
C ASN A 764 15.04 -14.12 4.07
N VAL A 765 14.41 -12.95 4.22
CA VAL A 765 14.60 -11.79 3.35
C VAL A 765 16.07 -11.35 3.34
N GLU A 766 16.70 -11.16 4.51
CA GLU A 766 18.12 -10.75 4.58
C GLU A 766 19.02 -11.71 3.79
N LYS A 767 18.88 -13.03 3.98
CA LYS A 767 19.70 -14.04 3.29
C LYS A 767 19.54 -13.97 1.77
N ILE A 768 18.33 -13.69 1.29
CA ILE A 768 18.02 -13.55 -0.14
C ILE A 768 18.60 -12.25 -0.70
N VAL A 769 18.42 -11.11 -0.01
CA VAL A 769 19.06 -9.83 -0.38
C VAL A 769 20.59 -9.99 -0.43
N THR A 770 21.18 -10.59 0.60
CA THR A 770 22.59 -10.94 0.68
C THR A 770 23.04 -11.83 -0.49
N ARG A 771 22.26 -12.85 -0.87
CA ARG A 771 22.60 -13.71 -2.03
C ARG A 771 22.49 -12.96 -3.36
N PHE A 772 21.52 -12.06 -3.54
CA PHE A 772 21.44 -11.20 -4.71
C PHE A 772 22.64 -10.25 -4.80
N LEU A 773 22.99 -9.56 -3.72
CA LEU A 773 24.15 -8.65 -3.65
C LEU A 773 25.47 -9.41 -3.95
N ARG A 774 25.64 -10.62 -3.39
CA ARG A 774 26.79 -11.49 -3.68
C ARG A 774 26.79 -12.06 -5.11
N ALA A 775 25.65 -12.08 -5.80
CA ALA A 775 25.52 -12.46 -7.21
C ALA A 775 25.70 -11.26 -8.17
N GLY A 776 26.17 -10.10 -7.67
CA GLY A 776 26.48 -8.93 -8.49
C GLY A 776 25.30 -8.00 -8.79
N ILE A 777 24.10 -8.28 -8.26
CA ILE A 777 22.94 -7.39 -8.39
C ILE A 777 23.14 -6.19 -7.46
N LYS A 778 22.90 -4.98 -7.95
CA LYS A 778 23.04 -3.76 -7.15
C LYS A 778 21.86 -3.55 -6.19
N PRO A 779 22.04 -2.83 -5.06
CA PRO A 779 20.93 -2.45 -4.17
C PRO A 779 19.75 -1.78 -4.87
N GLU A 780 20.03 -0.82 -5.76
CA GLU A 780 19.01 -0.06 -6.51
C GLU A 780 18.05 -0.94 -7.34
N GLN A 781 18.51 -2.13 -7.76
CA GLN A 781 17.78 -3.09 -8.59
C GLN A 781 16.82 -3.98 -7.79
N ILE A 782 16.95 -4.00 -6.45
CA ILE A 782 16.18 -4.86 -5.54
C ILE A 782 15.05 -4.03 -4.89
N GLY A 783 13.87 -4.64 -4.72
CA GLY A 783 12.80 -4.10 -3.88
C GLY A 783 12.22 -5.16 -2.95
N VAL A 784 11.96 -4.79 -1.70
CA VAL A 784 11.31 -5.62 -0.70
C VAL A 784 9.93 -5.04 -0.40
N ILE A 785 8.89 -5.83 -0.69
CA ILE A 785 7.49 -5.48 -0.47
C ILE A 785 7.00 -6.23 0.77
N THR A 786 6.28 -5.53 1.64
CA THR A 786 5.53 -6.13 2.76
C THR A 786 4.18 -5.45 2.93
N PRO A 787 3.10 -6.19 3.25
CA PRO A 787 1.79 -5.62 3.55
C PRO A 787 1.72 -4.90 4.91
N TYR A 788 2.65 -5.16 5.83
CA TYR A 788 2.63 -4.61 7.19
C TYR A 788 3.82 -3.69 7.47
N GLU A 789 3.51 -2.54 8.08
CA GLU A 789 4.48 -1.50 8.45
C GLU A 789 5.42 -1.97 9.57
N GLY A 790 4.93 -2.74 10.54
CA GLY A 790 5.76 -3.36 11.57
C GLY A 790 6.85 -4.26 10.97
N GLN A 791 6.52 -5.05 9.93
CA GLN A 791 7.51 -5.81 9.17
C GLN A 791 8.43 -4.92 8.33
N ARG A 792 7.95 -3.78 7.77
CA ARG A 792 8.80 -2.84 7.02
C ARG A 792 9.88 -2.26 7.93
N ALA A 793 9.49 -1.73 9.08
CA ALA A 793 10.40 -1.18 10.08
C ALA A 793 11.37 -2.25 10.61
N TYR A 794 10.85 -3.44 10.96
CA TYR A 794 11.68 -4.55 11.44
C TYR A 794 12.67 -5.06 10.39
N LEU A 795 12.31 -5.13 9.11
CA LEU A 795 13.21 -5.50 8.01
C LEU A 795 14.37 -4.53 7.86
N VAL A 796 14.10 -3.21 7.84
CA VAL A 796 15.13 -2.17 7.74
C VAL A 796 16.09 -2.27 8.92
N GLN A 797 15.57 -2.33 10.15
CA GLN A 797 16.39 -2.47 11.36
C GLN A 797 17.18 -3.79 11.36
N TYR A 798 16.56 -4.92 11.00
CA TYR A 798 17.21 -6.23 11.01
C TYR A 798 18.37 -6.30 10.00
N MET A 799 18.20 -5.80 8.78
CA MET A 799 19.27 -5.80 7.78
C MET A 799 20.41 -4.84 8.14
N GLN A 800 20.14 -3.73 8.83
CA GLN A 800 21.20 -2.82 9.32
C GLN A 800 22.05 -3.45 10.44
N PHE A 801 21.43 -4.13 11.41
CA PHE A 801 22.14 -4.65 12.60
C PHE A 801 22.58 -6.12 12.49
N SER A 802 21.94 -6.93 11.65
CA SER A 802 22.23 -8.38 11.48
C SER A 802 22.71 -8.75 10.08
N GLY A 803 22.81 -7.79 9.16
CA GLY A 803 23.25 -8.02 7.78
C GLY A 803 24.70 -8.50 7.70
N SER A 804 24.96 -9.50 6.85
CA SER A 804 26.30 -10.07 6.66
C SER A 804 27.23 -9.27 5.73
N LEU A 805 26.76 -8.15 5.18
CA LEU A 805 27.49 -7.22 4.31
C LEU A 805 27.52 -5.81 4.92
N HIS A 806 28.20 -4.86 4.29
CA HIS A 806 28.28 -3.48 4.78
C HIS A 806 26.90 -2.80 4.81
N ALA A 807 26.51 -2.20 5.96
CA ALA A 807 25.16 -1.69 6.22
C ALA A 807 24.58 -0.82 5.08
N ASN A 808 25.39 0.11 4.53
CA ASN A 808 25.00 0.99 3.42
C ASN A 808 24.36 0.25 2.22
N LEU A 809 24.83 -0.96 1.90
CA LEU A 809 24.27 -1.75 0.79
C LEU A 809 22.83 -2.18 1.05
N TYR A 810 22.46 -2.47 2.30
CA TYR A 810 21.06 -2.75 2.66
C TYR A 810 20.22 -1.46 2.76
N MET A 811 20.86 -0.34 3.13
CA MET A 811 20.17 0.96 3.23
C MET A 811 19.69 1.45 1.84
N GLU A 812 20.41 1.12 0.77
CA GLU A 812 19.99 1.40 -0.61
C GLU A 812 18.89 0.45 -1.16
N VAL A 813 18.60 -0.69 -0.51
CA VAL A 813 17.55 -1.64 -0.94
C VAL A 813 16.17 -1.14 -0.53
N GLU A 814 15.29 -0.85 -1.49
CA GLU A 814 14.00 -0.21 -1.24
C GLU A 814 13.02 -1.14 -0.49
N VAL A 815 12.69 -0.83 0.78
CA VAL A 815 11.73 -1.60 1.62
C VAL A 815 10.46 -0.77 1.85
N ALA A 816 9.32 -1.19 1.28
CA ALA A 816 8.07 -0.42 1.34
C ALA A 816 6.79 -1.27 1.24
N SER A 817 5.64 -0.62 1.41
CA SER A 817 4.33 -1.24 1.25
C SER A 817 3.90 -1.43 -0.21
N VAL A 818 2.91 -2.30 -0.45
CA VAL A 818 2.32 -2.52 -1.78
C VAL A 818 1.84 -1.21 -2.41
N ASP A 819 1.21 -0.33 -1.63
CA ASP A 819 0.72 0.99 -2.07
C ASP A 819 1.88 1.89 -2.53
N ALA A 820 2.98 1.94 -1.77
CA ALA A 820 4.14 2.77 -2.08
C ALA A 820 4.90 2.32 -3.35
N PHE A 821 4.80 1.03 -3.70
CA PHE A 821 5.37 0.45 -4.92
C PHE A 821 4.47 0.59 -6.17
N GLN A 822 3.25 1.13 -6.07
CA GLN A 822 2.42 1.38 -7.26
C GLN A 822 3.09 2.41 -8.19
N GLY A 823 2.92 2.25 -9.51
CA GLY A 823 3.65 3.02 -10.53
C GLY A 823 5.15 2.71 -10.64
N ARG A 824 5.77 2.04 -9.65
CA ARG A 824 7.19 1.63 -9.68
C ARG A 824 7.40 0.26 -10.32
N GLU A 825 8.67 -0.06 -10.57
CA GLU A 825 9.20 -1.39 -10.93
C GLU A 825 10.62 -1.56 -10.42
N LYS A 826 11.05 -2.82 -10.27
CA LYS A 826 12.42 -3.22 -9.91
C LYS A 826 12.84 -4.40 -10.77
N ASP A 827 14.13 -4.68 -10.82
CA ASP A 827 14.64 -5.86 -11.51
C ASP A 827 14.25 -7.14 -10.74
N TYR A 828 14.45 -7.13 -9.42
CA TYR A 828 14.09 -8.22 -8.52
C TYR A 828 13.17 -7.73 -7.39
N ILE A 829 12.16 -8.54 -7.05
CA ILE A 829 11.22 -8.27 -5.95
C ILE A 829 11.20 -9.42 -4.95
N ILE A 830 11.19 -9.09 -3.66
CA ILE A 830 10.94 -10.02 -2.56
C ILE A 830 9.63 -9.60 -1.87
N LEU A 831 8.66 -10.50 -1.72
CA LEU A 831 7.42 -10.26 -0.98
C LEU A 831 7.43 -11.05 0.33
N SER A 832 7.41 -10.37 1.48
CA SER A 832 7.11 -10.98 2.78
C SER A 832 5.60 -10.94 3.02
N CYS A 833 4.99 -12.07 3.37
CA CYS A 833 3.55 -12.18 3.61
C CYS A 833 3.17 -11.95 5.08
N VAL A 834 4.10 -12.19 6.01
CA VAL A 834 4.00 -12.05 7.47
C VAL A 834 3.06 -13.05 8.15
N ARG A 835 1.84 -13.22 7.63
CA ARG A 835 0.73 -13.85 8.34
C ARG A 835 0.88 -15.36 8.48
N SER A 836 0.77 -15.81 9.72
CA SER A 836 1.07 -17.15 10.20
C SER A 836 0.26 -17.42 11.48
N ASN A 837 -1.06 -17.61 11.32
CA ASN A 837 -2.04 -17.81 12.39
C ASN A 837 -3.10 -18.87 12.04
N GLU A 838 -3.82 -19.36 13.04
CA GLU A 838 -4.78 -20.46 12.86
C GLU A 838 -6.20 -19.98 12.49
N HIS A 839 -6.71 -18.94 13.14
CA HIS A 839 -8.13 -18.54 13.02
C HIS A 839 -8.38 -17.07 12.59
N GLN A 840 -7.35 -16.23 12.49
CA GLN A 840 -7.50 -14.77 12.37
C GLN A 840 -7.50 -14.24 10.92
N GLY A 841 -7.35 -15.13 9.93
CA GLY A 841 -7.27 -14.77 8.51
C GLY A 841 -6.03 -13.96 8.13
N ILE A 842 -5.97 -13.51 6.87
CA ILE A 842 -4.79 -12.85 6.29
C ILE A 842 -4.89 -11.32 6.18
N GLY A 843 -6.02 -10.73 6.60
CA GLY A 843 -6.23 -9.27 6.64
C GLY A 843 -6.01 -8.59 5.29
N PHE A 844 -5.07 -7.63 5.26
CA PHE A 844 -4.71 -6.81 4.09
C PHE A 844 -4.35 -7.62 2.83
N LEU A 845 -3.82 -8.84 2.99
CA LEU A 845 -3.50 -9.74 1.88
C LEU A 845 -4.73 -10.32 1.14
N ASN A 846 -5.94 -10.01 1.61
CA ASN A 846 -7.19 -10.49 1.01
C ASN A 846 -7.68 -9.66 -0.20
N ASP A 847 -7.19 -8.43 -0.42
CA ASP A 847 -7.56 -7.64 -1.60
C ASP A 847 -6.86 -8.19 -2.86
N PRO A 848 -7.58 -8.69 -3.88
CA PRO A 848 -6.96 -9.25 -5.07
C PRO A 848 -6.11 -8.23 -5.84
N ARG A 849 -6.47 -6.94 -5.78
CA ARG A 849 -5.77 -5.84 -6.44
C ARG A 849 -4.40 -5.59 -5.81
N ARG A 850 -4.28 -5.81 -4.50
CA ARG A 850 -3.01 -5.73 -3.76
C ARG A 850 -2.05 -6.84 -4.18
N LEU A 851 -2.54 -8.08 -4.31
CA LEU A 851 -1.74 -9.19 -4.82
C LEU A 851 -1.30 -8.95 -6.28
N ASN A 852 -2.21 -8.49 -7.15
CA ASN A 852 -1.90 -8.16 -8.54
C ASN A 852 -0.79 -7.09 -8.65
N VAL A 853 -0.89 -5.99 -7.89
CA VAL A 853 0.18 -4.97 -7.84
C VAL A 853 1.49 -5.59 -7.39
N ALA A 854 1.52 -6.33 -6.28
CA ALA A 854 2.74 -6.93 -5.72
C ALA A 854 3.45 -7.90 -6.70
N LEU A 855 2.70 -8.82 -7.32
CA LEU A 855 3.26 -9.80 -8.28
C LEU A 855 3.85 -9.14 -9.54
N THR A 856 3.39 -7.94 -9.91
CA THR A 856 3.71 -7.29 -11.18
C THR A 856 4.70 -6.13 -11.07
N ARG A 857 5.45 -6.04 -9.96
CA ARG A 857 6.53 -5.04 -9.78
C ARG A 857 7.89 -5.48 -10.33
N ALA A 858 8.15 -6.78 -10.45
CA ALA A 858 9.41 -7.33 -10.93
C ALA A 858 9.58 -7.18 -12.45
N LYS A 859 10.82 -7.25 -12.94
CA LYS A 859 11.16 -7.40 -14.36
C LYS A 859 11.81 -8.75 -14.64
N TYR A 860 12.84 -9.11 -13.87
CA TYR A 860 13.64 -10.33 -14.08
C TYR A 860 13.22 -11.46 -13.15
N GLY A 861 12.99 -11.22 -11.85
CA GLY A 861 12.56 -12.28 -10.93
C GLY A 861 11.80 -11.85 -9.68
N ILE A 862 11.06 -12.78 -9.09
CA ILE A 862 10.26 -12.56 -7.87
C ILE A 862 10.40 -13.70 -6.86
N ILE A 863 10.52 -13.37 -5.57
CA ILE A 863 10.54 -14.37 -4.50
C ILE A 863 9.45 -14.04 -3.49
N LEU A 864 8.55 -15.00 -3.25
CA LEU A 864 7.47 -14.87 -2.28
C LEU A 864 7.88 -15.63 -1.02
N ILE A 865 7.69 -15.06 0.17
CA ILE A 865 8.02 -15.69 1.46
C ILE A 865 6.79 -15.60 2.35
N GLY A 866 6.35 -16.72 2.91
CA GLY A 866 5.16 -16.76 3.76
C GLY A 866 4.79 -18.16 4.22
N ASN A 867 3.72 -18.29 5.01
CA ASN A 867 3.20 -19.56 5.48
C ASN A 867 2.10 -20.11 4.53
N PRO A 868 2.34 -21.19 3.76
CA PRO A 868 1.35 -21.75 2.85
C PRO A 868 0.07 -22.21 3.53
N LYS A 869 0.12 -22.79 4.75
CA LYS A 869 -1.05 -23.33 5.47
C LYS A 869 -2.09 -22.26 5.81
N VAL A 870 -1.65 -21.01 5.93
CA VAL A 870 -2.48 -19.87 6.35
C VAL A 870 -2.98 -19.11 5.13
N LEU A 871 -2.11 -18.93 4.13
CA LEU A 871 -2.46 -18.32 2.84
C LEU A 871 -3.43 -19.21 2.04
N SER A 872 -3.25 -20.54 2.04
CA SER A 872 -4.11 -21.48 1.30
C SER A 872 -5.58 -21.53 1.74
N LYS A 873 -5.92 -20.87 2.86
CA LYS A 873 -7.30 -20.68 3.35
C LYS A 873 -8.07 -19.66 2.51
N GLN A 874 -7.39 -18.71 1.86
CA GLN A 874 -8.04 -17.79 0.92
C GLN A 874 -7.99 -18.32 -0.52
N PRO A 875 -9.11 -18.32 -1.28
CA PRO A 875 -9.16 -18.90 -2.62
C PRO A 875 -8.11 -18.36 -3.59
N LEU A 876 -7.84 -17.05 -3.57
CA LEU A 876 -6.87 -16.40 -4.47
C LEU A 876 -5.44 -16.90 -4.22
N TRP A 877 -5.04 -17.00 -2.95
CA TRP A 877 -3.74 -17.51 -2.53
C TRP A 877 -3.62 -19.02 -2.69
N ASN A 878 -4.72 -19.76 -2.54
CA ASN A 878 -4.80 -21.18 -2.87
C ASN A 878 -4.49 -21.45 -4.36
N HIS A 879 -5.00 -20.62 -5.29
CA HIS A 879 -4.63 -20.71 -6.71
C HIS A 879 -3.14 -20.40 -6.92
N LEU A 880 -2.60 -19.36 -6.26
CA LEU A 880 -1.18 -18.99 -6.35
C LEU A 880 -0.26 -20.12 -5.86
N LEU A 881 -0.56 -20.72 -4.72
CA LEU A 881 0.23 -21.81 -4.14
C LEU A 881 0.18 -23.09 -4.99
N ASN A 882 -0.99 -23.42 -5.57
CA ASN A 882 -1.09 -24.53 -6.52
C ASN A 882 -0.31 -24.22 -7.81
N TYR A 883 -0.42 -23.03 -8.40
CA TYR A 883 0.36 -22.63 -9.59
C TYR A 883 1.88 -22.69 -9.36
N TYR A 884 2.36 -22.23 -8.20
CA TYR A 884 3.78 -22.35 -7.84
C TYR A 884 4.18 -23.81 -7.62
N LYS A 885 3.32 -24.66 -7.04
CA LYS A 885 3.60 -26.09 -6.87
C LYS A 885 3.64 -26.85 -8.19
N GLU A 886 2.67 -26.64 -9.07
CA GLU A 886 2.60 -27.20 -10.43
C GLU A 886 3.83 -26.81 -11.26
N ASN A 887 4.37 -25.59 -11.03
CA ASN A 887 5.60 -25.12 -11.65
C ASN A 887 6.90 -25.64 -11.03
N LYS A 888 6.85 -26.47 -9.96
CA LYS A 888 8.00 -26.89 -9.12
C LYS A 888 8.72 -25.73 -8.40
N ALA A 889 8.04 -24.60 -8.28
CA ALA A 889 8.53 -23.36 -7.72
C ALA A 889 8.06 -23.12 -6.26
N LEU A 890 7.38 -24.07 -5.62
CA LEU A 890 7.06 -24.04 -4.19
C LEU A 890 8.11 -24.85 -3.41
N VAL A 891 8.89 -24.19 -2.57
CA VAL A 891 10.10 -24.78 -1.96
C VAL A 891 10.28 -24.48 -0.48
N GLU A 892 11.05 -25.33 0.19
CA GLU A 892 11.42 -25.26 1.60
C GLU A 892 12.90 -25.69 1.80
N GLY A 893 13.39 -25.64 3.05
CA GLY A 893 14.80 -25.91 3.38
C GLY A 893 15.68 -24.65 3.38
N PRO A 894 17.02 -24.78 3.48
CA PRO A 894 17.92 -23.64 3.46
C PRO A 894 18.18 -23.15 2.03
N LEU A 895 18.47 -21.85 1.85
CA LEU A 895 18.64 -21.19 0.55
C LEU A 895 19.73 -21.80 -0.35
N ASN A 896 20.70 -22.52 0.22
CA ASN A 896 21.77 -23.23 -0.51
C ASN A 896 21.41 -24.68 -0.89
N ASN A 897 20.27 -25.21 -0.46
CA ASN A 897 19.80 -26.57 -0.72
C ASN A 897 18.25 -26.62 -0.62
N LEU A 898 17.61 -25.80 -1.44
CA LEU A 898 16.14 -25.72 -1.53
C LEU A 898 15.56 -27.03 -2.11
N LYS A 899 14.41 -27.44 -1.59
CA LYS A 899 13.69 -28.65 -2.01
C LYS A 899 12.23 -28.33 -2.30
N GLU A 900 11.61 -29.04 -3.25
CA GLU A 900 10.15 -28.94 -3.50
C GLU A 900 9.37 -29.26 -2.21
N SER A 901 8.40 -28.41 -1.85
CA SER A 901 7.60 -28.60 -0.62
C SER A 901 6.54 -29.69 -0.82
N MET A 902 6.52 -30.65 0.10
CA MET A 902 5.57 -31.76 0.07
C MET A 902 4.15 -31.36 0.53
N MET A 903 3.95 -30.13 1.02
CA MET A 903 2.65 -29.65 1.52
C MET A 903 1.53 -29.80 0.49
N GLN A 904 0.41 -30.39 0.90
CA GLN A 904 -0.77 -30.56 0.05
C GLN A 904 -1.78 -29.45 0.31
N PHE A 905 -2.49 -29.04 -0.74
CA PHE A 905 -3.57 -28.06 -0.68
C PHE A 905 -4.85 -28.68 -1.21
N SER A 906 -6.00 -28.12 -0.82
CA SER A 906 -7.25 -28.37 -1.51
C SER A 906 -7.14 -27.92 -2.98
N LYS A 907 -7.79 -28.66 -3.89
CA LYS A 907 -7.85 -28.28 -5.30
C LYS A 907 -8.51 -26.89 -5.43
N PRO A 908 -8.00 -25.99 -6.30
CA PRO A 908 -8.57 -24.67 -6.48
C PRO A 908 -10.02 -24.78 -7.00
N ARG A 909 -10.97 -24.28 -6.22
CA ARG A 909 -12.38 -24.13 -6.65
C ARG A 909 -12.46 -22.98 -7.65
N LYS A 910 -13.20 -23.14 -8.76
CA LYS A 910 -13.41 -22.05 -9.74
C LYS A 910 -13.79 -20.75 -9.03
N LEU A 911 -12.98 -19.71 -9.22
CA LEU A 911 -13.24 -18.36 -8.73
C LEU A 911 -14.43 -17.73 -9.46
N VAL A 912 -15.65 -18.02 -8.98
CA VAL A 912 -16.87 -17.31 -9.38
C VAL A 912 -16.75 -15.88 -8.84
N ASN A 913 -16.25 -14.99 -9.69
CA ASN A 913 -15.84 -13.66 -9.29
C ASN A 913 -17.06 -12.76 -9.05
N ARG A 914 -17.61 -12.80 -7.82
CA ARG A 914 -18.68 -11.89 -7.36
C ARG A 914 -18.17 -10.45 -7.17
N THR A 915 -16.86 -10.26 -7.01
CA THR A 915 -16.22 -8.98 -6.66
C THR A 915 -15.28 -8.40 -7.73
N ASN A 916 -15.12 -9.07 -8.89
CA ASN A 916 -14.46 -8.47 -10.06
C ASN A 916 -15.50 -8.19 -11.16
N PRO A 917 -15.91 -6.93 -11.38
CA PRO A 917 -16.84 -6.58 -12.45
C PRO A 917 -16.27 -6.90 -13.84
N GLY A 918 -14.95 -6.76 -14.04
CA GLY A 918 -14.29 -6.93 -15.34
C GLY A 918 -14.54 -8.29 -15.98
N GLY A 919 -14.52 -9.37 -15.19
CA GLY A 919 -14.78 -10.73 -15.66
C GLY A 919 -16.23 -10.98 -16.08
N ARG A 920 -17.20 -10.21 -15.54
CA ARG A 920 -18.62 -10.28 -15.98
C ARG A 920 -18.84 -9.53 -17.30
N PHE A 921 -18.16 -8.40 -17.50
CA PHE A 921 -18.38 -7.53 -18.67
C PHE A 921 -17.76 -8.04 -19.99
N MET A 922 -16.93 -9.09 -19.97
CA MET A 922 -16.33 -9.67 -21.18
C MET A 922 -16.99 -10.94 -21.69
N SER A 923 -17.94 -11.55 -20.94
CA SER A 923 -18.67 -12.74 -21.38
C SER A 923 -20.12 -12.45 -21.74
N THR A 924 -20.49 -12.78 -22.98
CA THR A 924 -21.86 -12.94 -23.50
C THR A 924 -22.69 -11.69 -23.83
N THR A 925 -23.69 -11.93 -24.66
CA THR A 925 -24.64 -11.01 -25.30
C THR A 925 -25.59 -10.31 -24.32
N MET A 926 -26.13 -9.15 -24.76
CA MET A 926 -27.19 -8.33 -24.15
C MET A 926 -27.88 -8.91 -22.90
N PHE A 927 -27.58 -8.30 -21.74
CA PHE A 927 -28.40 -8.40 -20.53
C PHE A 927 -29.15 -7.08 -20.32
N ASP A 928 -30.43 -7.18 -19.95
CA ASP A 928 -31.31 -6.04 -19.70
C ASP A 928 -31.00 -5.39 -18.34
N ALA A 929 -31.23 -4.08 -18.22
CA ALA A 929 -30.80 -3.27 -17.07
C ALA A 929 -31.59 -3.53 -15.77
N ARG A 930 -32.49 -4.52 -15.76
CA ARG A 930 -33.38 -4.86 -14.63
C ARG A 930 -32.74 -5.78 -13.58
N GLU A 931 -31.81 -6.65 -13.95
CA GLU A 931 -31.18 -7.59 -13.00
C GLU A 931 -30.06 -6.96 -12.14
N ALA A 932 -29.80 -5.67 -12.29
CA ALA A 932 -28.81 -4.92 -11.50
C ALA A 932 -29.39 -4.29 -10.21
N LEU A 933 -30.58 -4.71 -9.78
CA LEU A 933 -31.23 -4.20 -8.57
C LEU A 933 -30.67 -4.84 -7.29
N ILE A 934 -30.42 -3.99 -6.29
CA ILE A 934 -29.99 -4.40 -4.95
C ILE A 934 -31.21 -4.93 -4.18
N PRO A 935 -31.11 -6.08 -3.47
CA PRO A 935 -32.19 -6.55 -2.60
C PRO A 935 -32.52 -5.51 -1.52
N GLY A 936 -33.80 -5.13 -1.38
CA GLY A 936 -34.26 -4.15 -0.38
C GLY A 936 -34.63 -2.76 -0.90
N SER A 937 -34.76 -2.55 -2.22
CA SER A 937 -35.29 -1.28 -2.74
C SER A 937 -36.77 -1.07 -2.38
N ILE A 938 -37.12 0.14 -1.94
CA ILE A 938 -38.40 0.49 -1.30
C ILE A 938 -39.60 0.46 -2.28
N TYR A 939 -39.37 0.31 -3.58
CA TYR A 939 -40.41 0.40 -4.61
C TYR A 939 -41.21 -0.90 -4.89
N ASP A 940 -40.83 -2.05 -4.32
CA ASP A 940 -41.46 -3.34 -4.62
C ASP A 940 -42.63 -3.72 -3.67
N ARG A 941 -43.62 -2.83 -3.59
CA ARG A 941 -44.94 -3.08 -2.97
C ARG A 941 -46.06 -2.34 -3.70
N ASN A 942 -46.57 -2.93 -4.80
CA ASN A 942 -48.00 -2.90 -5.21
C ASN A 942 -48.22 -3.46 -6.65
N ILE A 943 -48.14 -4.78 -6.83
CA ILE A 943 -48.77 -5.48 -7.97
C ILE A 943 -49.43 -6.78 -7.45
N PRO A 944 -50.72 -7.06 -7.75
CA PRO A 944 -51.36 -8.32 -7.35
C PRO A 944 -50.77 -9.52 -8.11
N ARG A 945 -50.63 -10.67 -7.44
CA ARG A 945 -50.32 -11.94 -8.11
C ARG A 945 -51.49 -12.37 -9.00
N MET A 946 -51.20 -12.77 -10.24
CA MET A 946 -52.17 -13.37 -11.16
C MET A 946 -51.64 -14.71 -11.70
N ASP A 947 -52.55 -15.64 -12.01
CA ASP A 947 -52.29 -17.07 -12.21
C ASP A 947 -51.76 -17.38 -13.64
N PRO A 948 -50.60 -18.04 -13.80
CA PRO A 948 -49.99 -18.31 -15.11
C PRO A 948 -50.56 -19.58 -15.78
N SER A 949 -51.85 -19.59 -16.11
CA SER A 949 -52.53 -20.74 -16.72
C SER A 949 -53.50 -20.41 -17.89
N ALA A 950 -53.04 -19.64 -18.89
CA ALA A 950 -53.78 -19.36 -20.12
C ALA A 950 -52.90 -19.41 -21.40
N PHE A 951 -53.50 -19.68 -22.56
CA PHE A 951 -52.85 -20.03 -23.84
C PHE A 951 -53.05 -18.99 -24.96
N HIS A 952 -52.14 -19.01 -25.96
CA HIS A 952 -52.24 -18.42 -27.33
C HIS A 952 -52.39 -16.87 -27.45
N ASP A 953 -51.65 -16.13 -28.29
CA ASP A 953 -51.21 -16.23 -29.71
C ASP A 953 -52.09 -15.38 -30.67
N GLN A 954 -51.45 -14.75 -31.67
CA GLN A 954 -51.98 -13.81 -32.69
C GLN A 954 -52.45 -12.44 -32.12
N TYR A 955 -52.25 -11.26 -32.74
CA TYR A 955 -51.75 -10.84 -34.07
C TYR A 955 -50.56 -9.86 -33.90
N TYR A 956 -49.61 -9.69 -34.83
CA TYR A 956 -49.76 -9.21 -36.21
C TYR A 956 -48.68 -9.74 -37.18
N ARG A 957 -49.02 -9.91 -38.47
CA ARG A 957 -48.07 -9.98 -39.60
C ARG A 957 -47.77 -8.54 -40.08
N THR A 958 -46.64 -8.16 -40.68
CA THR A 958 -46.02 -8.60 -41.96
C THR A 958 -44.62 -7.94 -42.10
N HIS A 959 -43.66 -8.32 -42.97
CA HIS A 959 -43.61 -9.34 -44.04
C HIS A 959 -42.16 -9.81 -44.31
N ASP A 960 -41.98 -11.04 -44.79
CA ASP A 960 -40.75 -11.57 -45.41
C ASP A 960 -40.60 -11.11 -46.90
N ARG A 961 -39.52 -11.31 -47.67
CA ARG A 961 -38.63 -12.50 -47.93
C ARG A 961 -37.32 -12.03 -48.60
N LEU A 962 -36.17 -12.74 -48.65
CA LEU A 962 -35.56 -13.99 -48.11
C LEU A 962 -34.02 -13.79 -48.22
N GLY A 963 -33.06 -14.65 -47.83
CA GLY A 963 -32.94 -16.03 -47.30
C GLY A 963 -31.42 -16.33 -47.08
N TYR A 964 -30.87 -17.55 -47.01
CA TYR A 964 -31.43 -18.90 -46.99
C TYR A 964 -30.44 -19.90 -46.34
N ILE A 965 -30.84 -20.53 -45.22
CA ILE A 965 -30.40 -21.84 -44.65
C ILE A 965 -28.92 -22.09 -44.25
N GLY A 966 -28.73 -22.89 -43.19
CA GLY A 966 -27.48 -23.53 -42.75
C GLY A 966 -27.74 -24.93 -42.12
N ALA A 967 -26.80 -25.46 -41.33
CA ALA A 967 -26.89 -26.69 -40.52
C ALA A 967 -26.11 -26.49 -39.20
N GLU A 968 -26.49 -26.96 -38.00
CA GLU A 968 -26.85 -28.32 -37.52
C GLU A 968 -25.66 -29.32 -37.53
N ARG A 969 -25.39 -30.15 -36.50
CA ARG A 969 -26.05 -30.38 -35.19
C ARG A 969 -25.13 -31.12 -34.18
N ALA A 970 -25.52 -31.12 -32.90
CA ALA A 970 -25.30 -32.15 -31.85
C ALA A 970 -23.91 -32.38 -31.17
N MET A 971 -23.99 -32.61 -29.84
CA MET A 971 -23.05 -33.36 -28.97
C MET A 971 -23.68 -34.74 -28.60
N PRO A 972 -23.20 -35.48 -27.58
CA PRO A 972 -22.01 -36.34 -27.48
C PRO A 972 -22.42 -37.85 -27.41
N PRO A 973 -21.53 -38.81 -27.10
CA PRO A 973 -21.39 -39.28 -25.70
C PRO A 973 -19.96 -39.77 -25.33
N ALA A 974 -19.81 -40.67 -24.35
CA ALA A 974 -18.56 -40.93 -23.62
C ALA A 974 -17.97 -42.37 -23.72
N ALA A 975 -16.65 -42.42 -23.46
CA ALA A 975 -15.82 -43.50 -22.87
C ALA A 975 -16.19 -45.00 -22.98
N ALA A 976 -15.29 -45.80 -23.58
CA ALA A 976 -14.94 -47.16 -23.12
C ALA A 976 -13.63 -47.71 -23.78
N ALA A 977 -12.95 -48.60 -23.04
CA ALA A 977 -12.11 -49.73 -23.48
C ALA A 977 -10.80 -49.54 -24.32
N SER A 978 -9.88 -50.46 -24.07
CA SER A 978 -8.45 -50.53 -24.43
C SER A 978 -8.11 -51.53 -25.57
N ILE A 979 -7.06 -51.23 -26.37
CA ILE A 979 -5.83 -52.05 -26.72
C ILE A 979 -6.01 -53.60 -26.83
N PRO A 980 -5.47 -54.35 -27.85
CA PRO A 980 -4.14 -54.21 -28.50
C PRO A 980 -3.93 -54.52 -30.03
N VAL A 981 -2.88 -53.91 -30.63
CA VAL A 981 -1.62 -54.49 -31.24
C VAL A 981 -1.69 -55.92 -31.86
N PRO A 982 -1.22 -56.21 -33.14
CA PRO A 982 0.21 -56.48 -33.41
C PRO A 982 0.85 -56.32 -34.84
N VAL A 983 2.16 -55.94 -34.85
CA VAL A 983 3.34 -56.40 -35.67
C VAL A 983 3.28 -56.39 -37.23
N GLY A 984 4.32 -56.04 -38.03
CA GLY A 984 5.75 -55.64 -37.83
C GLY A 984 6.25 -54.84 -39.08
N MET A 985 7.52 -54.55 -39.38
CA MET A 985 8.83 -55.16 -39.09
C MET A 985 10.02 -54.15 -39.28
N PHE A 986 11.04 -54.18 -38.40
CA PHE A 986 12.48 -53.82 -38.56
C PHE A 986 12.99 -52.44 -39.10
N ILE A 987 14.21 -52.10 -38.64
CA ILE A 987 15.03 -50.85 -38.66
C ILE A 987 16.52 -51.32 -38.50
N PRO A 988 17.64 -50.62 -38.87
CA PRO A 988 17.94 -49.23 -39.36
C PRO A 988 18.62 -49.28 -40.78
N PRO A 989 19.64 -48.49 -41.25
CA PRO A 989 20.29 -47.22 -40.80
C PRO A 989 20.56 -46.12 -41.90
N VAL A 990 21.37 -45.12 -41.54
CA VAL A 990 21.87 -43.90 -42.24
C VAL A 990 23.33 -44.13 -42.74
N PRO A 991 24.02 -43.39 -43.67
CA PRO A 991 23.73 -42.25 -44.60
C PRO A 991 23.97 -42.68 -46.10
N PRO A 992 24.73 -42.06 -47.08
CA PRO A 992 25.28 -40.70 -47.31
C PRO A 992 25.00 -40.01 -48.72
N PRO A 993 25.91 -39.75 -49.73
CA PRO A 993 25.98 -38.40 -50.36
C PRO A 993 26.24 -38.29 -51.92
N HIS A 994 26.73 -37.10 -52.37
CA HIS A 994 27.37 -36.72 -53.69
C HIS A 994 26.44 -36.15 -54.82
N HIS A 995 26.65 -34.90 -55.31
CA HIS A 995 27.45 -34.41 -56.50
C HIS A 995 26.68 -34.39 -57.86
N SER A 996 26.99 -33.59 -58.90
CA SER A 996 27.85 -32.39 -59.14
C SER A 996 27.58 -31.77 -60.55
N PHE A 997 28.35 -30.72 -60.94
CA PHE A 997 28.52 -30.11 -62.29
C PHE A 997 27.40 -29.16 -62.79
N PHE A 998 27.60 -27.99 -63.43
CA PHE A 998 28.73 -27.19 -63.99
C PHE A 998 28.88 -27.20 -65.55
N ASN A 999 28.48 -26.08 -66.18
CA ASN A 999 28.96 -25.45 -67.45
C ASN A 999 28.30 -25.67 -68.85
N GLN A 1000 28.45 -24.61 -69.67
CA GLN A 1000 28.44 -24.49 -71.16
C GLN A 1000 27.16 -24.56 -72.04
N MET A 1001 26.55 -23.37 -72.24
CA MET A 1001 26.39 -22.59 -73.51
C MET A 1001 25.83 -23.16 -74.85
N SER A 1002 25.14 -22.24 -75.58
CA SER A 1002 24.60 -22.28 -76.98
C SER A 1002 23.23 -22.95 -77.20
N GLY A 1003 22.31 -22.45 -78.06
CA GLY A 1003 22.22 -21.14 -78.76
C GLY A 1003 21.04 -21.02 -79.78
N ARG A 1004 20.68 -19.77 -80.19
CA ARG A 1004 19.65 -19.34 -81.20
C ARG A 1004 18.15 -19.51 -80.78
N MET A 1005 17.27 -18.49 -80.81
CA MET A 1005 16.67 -17.65 -81.89
C MET A 1005 15.61 -18.38 -82.77
N PRO A 1006 14.52 -17.73 -83.26
CA PRO A 1006 14.45 -16.30 -83.69
C PRO A 1006 13.20 -15.41 -83.36
N HIS A 1007 13.40 -14.07 -83.54
CA HIS A 1007 12.43 -12.93 -83.62
C HIS A 1007 11.74 -12.47 -82.30
N GLY A 1008 11.09 -11.30 -82.15
CA GLY A 1008 10.83 -10.06 -82.96
C GLY A 1008 9.84 -9.12 -82.20
N ARG A 1009 9.52 -7.84 -82.50
CA ARG A 1009 9.87 -6.84 -83.56
C ARG A 1009 9.78 -5.37 -83.01
N VAL A 1010 10.72 -4.50 -83.41
CA VAL A 1010 10.63 -3.15 -84.09
C VAL A 1010 9.27 -2.37 -84.05
N PRO A 1011 9.18 -0.99 -83.94
CA PRO A 1011 10.18 0.09 -84.24
C PRO A 1011 10.34 1.35 -83.31
N GLN A 1012 11.55 1.97 -83.35
CA GLN A 1012 11.91 3.43 -83.42
C GLN A 1012 11.59 4.43 -82.25
N GLN A 1013 12.24 5.61 -82.07
CA GLN A 1013 13.26 6.38 -82.85
C GLN A 1013 14.31 7.13 -81.93
N ARG A 1014 15.17 8.04 -82.47
CA ARG A 1014 16.36 8.74 -81.82
C ARG A 1014 16.37 10.29 -82.16
N PRO A 1015 17.45 11.15 -82.15
CA PRO A 1015 18.91 11.07 -81.77
C PRO A 1015 19.69 12.32 -81.17
N ARG A 1016 21.04 12.17 -81.00
CA ARG A 1016 22.18 13.14 -80.75
C ARG A 1016 22.59 13.46 -79.28
N GLY A 1017 23.84 13.82 -78.91
CA GLY A 1017 25.18 13.38 -79.41
C GLY A 1017 26.36 14.40 -79.54
N GLN A 1018 27.53 14.15 -78.88
CA GLN A 1018 28.97 14.46 -79.23
C GLN A 1018 29.90 15.37 -78.33
N ARG A 1019 31.16 14.87 -78.11
CA ARG A 1019 32.52 15.53 -78.04
C ARG A 1019 32.91 16.42 -76.80
N GLN A 1020 34.18 16.71 -76.43
CA GLN A 1020 35.54 16.57 -77.05
C GLN A 1020 36.76 16.62 -76.03
N GLN A 1021 37.89 15.89 -76.27
CA GLN A 1021 39.35 16.16 -76.00
C GLN A 1021 39.89 16.63 -74.58
N GLN A 1022 41.20 16.67 -74.18
CA GLN A 1022 42.55 16.38 -74.75
C GLN A 1022 43.67 16.15 -73.65
N GLY A 1023 44.71 15.31 -73.88
CA GLY A 1023 46.10 15.40 -73.31
C GLY A 1023 46.40 15.01 -71.83
N VAL A 1024 47.64 14.76 -71.31
CA VAL A 1024 49.04 14.56 -71.85
C VAL A 1024 49.97 13.79 -70.82
N HIS A 1025 50.93 12.98 -71.31
CA HIS A 1025 52.24 12.51 -70.73
C HIS A 1025 52.45 11.33 -69.71
N TYR A 1026 53.72 10.86 -69.73
CA TYR A 1026 54.47 9.69 -69.17
C TYR A 1026 55.53 10.19 -68.12
N PRO A 1027 56.57 9.43 -67.62
CA PRO A 1027 56.80 7.98 -67.37
C PRO A 1027 57.41 7.68 -65.94
N VAL A 1028 58.00 6.46 -65.74
CA VAL A 1028 59.18 6.07 -64.88
C VAL A 1028 58.93 5.12 -63.67
N HIS A 1029 59.70 4.01 -63.68
CA HIS A 1029 60.22 3.08 -62.63
C HIS A 1029 59.75 3.19 -61.16
N MET A 1030 59.27 2.11 -60.47
CA MET A 1030 59.87 0.80 -60.04
C MET A 1030 60.53 0.84 -58.63
N PRO A 1031 60.81 -0.30 -57.96
CA PRO A 1031 60.52 -1.72 -58.29
C PRO A 1031 59.80 -2.49 -57.15
N ALA A 1032 59.67 -3.82 -57.32
CA ALA A 1032 59.29 -4.78 -56.28
C ALA A 1032 60.48 -5.68 -55.89
N SER A 1033 60.45 -6.29 -54.70
CA SER A 1033 61.26 -7.48 -54.37
C SER A 1033 60.76 -8.19 -53.11
N GLN A 1034 60.85 -9.52 -53.08
CA GLN A 1034 60.82 -10.29 -51.84
C GLN A 1034 62.23 -10.36 -51.22
N ALA A 1035 62.31 -10.22 -49.90
CA ALA A 1035 63.38 -10.76 -49.05
C ALA A 1035 62.76 -10.98 -47.66
N SER A 1036 62.65 -12.17 -47.05
CA SER A 1036 63.56 -13.32 -46.88
C SER A 1036 64.50 -13.19 -45.67
N GLN A 1037 64.20 -13.99 -44.63
CA GLN A 1037 65.16 -14.83 -43.87
C GLN A 1037 66.25 -14.13 -43.04
N ASP A 1038 66.79 -14.70 -41.95
CA ASP A 1038 66.38 -15.79 -41.03
C ASP A 1038 67.18 -15.51 -39.71
N ALA A 1039 66.98 -16.13 -38.54
CA ALA A 1039 66.29 -17.37 -38.13
C ALA A 1039 65.64 -17.13 -36.73
N SER A 1040 65.27 -18.09 -35.85
CA SER A 1040 65.38 -19.56 -35.85
C SER A 1040 64.29 -20.19 -34.96
N GLN A 1041 63.67 -21.28 -35.41
CA GLN A 1041 63.48 -22.44 -34.52
C GLN A 1041 64.77 -23.28 -34.57
N PRO A 1042 65.13 -24.04 -33.50
CA PRO A 1042 64.71 -25.46 -33.53
C PRO A 1042 64.53 -26.13 -32.15
N LEU A 1043 63.93 -27.33 -32.17
CA LEU A 1043 63.91 -28.37 -31.10
C LEU A 1043 63.18 -28.01 -29.77
N SER A 1044 62.61 -28.94 -29.00
CA SER A 1044 62.13 -30.32 -29.29
C SER A 1044 61.41 -30.94 -28.09
N GLN A 1045 60.65 -32.02 -28.36
CA GLN A 1045 60.41 -33.18 -27.46
C GLN A 1045 59.61 -32.97 -26.16
N GLY A 1046 58.57 -33.79 -25.98
CA GLY A 1046 58.25 -34.38 -24.67
C GLY A 1046 59.09 -35.64 -24.42
N PRO A 1047 58.89 -36.39 -23.32
CA PRO A 1047 57.59 -37.07 -23.16
C PRO A 1047 57.11 -37.26 -21.69
N LEU A 1048 56.08 -38.10 -21.56
CA LEU A 1048 55.36 -38.57 -20.37
C LEU A 1048 56.24 -39.20 -19.25
N THR A 1049 55.82 -39.01 -18.00
CA THR A 1049 55.44 -40.05 -16.97
C THR A 1049 54.83 -39.31 -15.76
N GLN A 1050 53.61 -39.59 -15.28
CA GLN A 1050 53.12 -40.74 -14.47
C GLN A 1050 53.75 -40.95 -13.08
N GLY A 1051 52.88 -41.04 -12.05
CA GLY A 1051 53.14 -41.75 -10.78
C GLY A 1051 53.38 -40.88 -9.54
N GLY A 1052 52.72 -41.21 -8.42
CA GLY A 1052 53.01 -40.63 -7.09
C GLY A 1052 51.79 -40.50 -6.17
N MET A 1053 51.64 -41.41 -5.20
CA MET A 1053 50.64 -41.34 -4.12
C MET A 1053 51.32 -41.28 -2.75
N SER A 1054 50.58 -40.75 -1.76
CA SER A 1054 50.56 -41.18 -0.35
C SER A 1054 51.63 -40.74 0.67
N MET A 1055 51.07 -40.32 1.83
CA MET A 1055 51.34 -40.81 3.20
C MET A 1055 52.16 -40.00 4.24
N SER A 1056 51.68 -40.18 5.48
CA SER A 1056 52.31 -40.05 6.82
C SER A 1056 52.53 -38.68 7.47
N GLN A 1057 51.80 -38.50 8.59
CA GLN A 1057 52.19 -37.77 9.81
C GLN A 1057 53.15 -38.67 10.66
N PRO A 1058 53.40 -38.44 11.98
CA PRO A 1058 53.26 -37.24 12.83
C PRO A 1058 54.54 -36.93 13.65
N MET A 1059 54.50 -35.92 14.52
CA MET A 1059 54.94 -36.02 15.93
C MET A 1059 54.46 -34.82 16.75
N ALA A 1060 54.38 -34.95 18.09
CA ALA A 1060 53.90 -33.90 18.98
C ALA A 1060 54.54 -33.97 20.38
N SER A 1061 54.89 -32.82 20.96
CA SER A 1061 55.25 -32.69 22.38
C SER A 1061 55.11 -31.25 22.89
N GLN A 1062 54.26 -31.07 23.90
CA GLN A 1062 54.24 -29.92 24.84
C GLN A 1062 55.35 -30.14 25.93
N PRO A 1063 55.58 -29.29 26.99
CA PRO A 1063 54.55 -28.58 27.78
C PRO A 1063 54.91 -27.28 28.57
N LEU A 1064 53.88 -26.75 29.28
CA LEU A 1064 53.87 -26.10 30.63
C LEU A 1064 54.81 -24.91 30.99
N SER A 1065 54.23 -23.75 31.35
CA SER A 1065 54.03 -23.31 32.77
C SER A 1065 53.49 -21.87 32.95
N GLN A 1066 52.61 -21.66 33.93
CA GLN A 1066 52.20 -20.37 34.58
C GLN A 1066 52.87 -20.27 35.99
N PRO A 1067 52.68 -19.24 36.88
CA PRO A 1067 51.74 -18.09 36.92
C PRO A 1067 52.49 -16.71 37.11
N ASP A 1068 52.15 -15.65 37.88
CA ASP A 1068 51.09 -15.36 38.87
C ASP A 1068 50.85 -13.84 39.22
N LEU A 1069 49.78 -13.59 40.01
CA LEU A 1069 49.45 -12.51 40.99
C LEU A 1069 50.14 -11.11 41.00
N SER A 1070 49.33 -10.02 41.00
CA SER A 1070 48.97 -9.27 42.25
C SER A 1070 48.02 -8.04 42.08
N GLN A 1071 46.86 -8.08 42.77
CA GLN A 1071 46.12 -7.01 43.51
C GLN A 1071 45.77 -5.60 42.94
N ASP A 1072 44.44 -5.38 42.86
CA ASP A 1072 43.62 -4.30 43.49
C ASP A 1072 43.70 -2.78 43.16
N SER A 1073 42.60 -2.30 42.56
CA SER A 1073 41.58 -1.39 43.14
C SER A 1073 41.99 -0.05 43.80
N TYR A 1074 41.47 1.09 43.27
CA TYR A 1074 40.71 2.10 44.05
C TYR A 1074 39.95 3.13 43.16
N LEU A 1075 38.95 3.80 43.74
CA LEU A 1075 38.16 4.90 43.15
C LEU A 1075 38.79 6.29 43.41
N GLY A 1076 38.47 7.29 42.57
CA GLY A 1076 38.81 8.71 42.81
C GLY A 1076 38.29 9.65 41.71
N ASP A 1077 37.75 10.81 42.11
CA ASP A 1077 36.97 11.71 41.24
C ASP A 1077 37.73 12.93 40.67
N GLU A 1078 37.17 13.43 39.56
CA GLU A 1078 37.05 14.85 39.16
C GLU A 1078 38.22 15.72 38.60
N PHE A 1079 37.76 16.62 37.71
CA PHE A 1079 38.29 17.92 37.24
C PHE A 1079 39.60 18.08 36.43
N ASN A 1080 39.38 18.59 35.20
CA ASN A 1080 40.16 19.62 34.47
C ASN A 1080 41.68 19.48 34.28
N LEU A 1081 42.09 19.26 33.02
CA LEU A 1081 43.12 20.11 32.40
C LEU A 1081 43.04 20.12 30.85
N LYS A 1082 43.42 21.25 30.25
CA LYS A 1082 43.59 21.44 28.79
C LYS A 1082 45.09 21.49 28.45
N SER A 1083 45.47 20.93 27.30
CA SER A 1083 46.75 21.24 26.58
C SER A 1083 48.03 20.78 27.34
N GLN A 1084 49.22 20.60 26.74
CA GLN A 1084 49.70 20.87 25.38
C GLN A 1084 50.99 20.08 25.08
N ALA A 1085 51.25 19.74 23.80
CA ALA A 1085 52.55 19.40 23.20
C ALA A 1085 52.32 19.29 21.67
N ASP A 1086 52.63 20.22 20.77
CA ASP A 1086 53.77 21.16 20.56
C ASP A 1086 55.10 20.51 20.14
N ALA A 1087 55.43 20.66 18.84
CA ALA A 1087 56.79 20.90 18.33
C ALA A 1087 56.79 21.29 16.82
N VAL A 1088 57.68 22.14 16.27
CA VAL A 1088 58.35 23.36 16.80
C VAL A 1088 58.99 24.19 15.63
N LEU A 1089 59.16 25.52 15.80
CA LEU A 1089 59.97 26.48 14.99
C LEU A 1089 59.43 26.96 13.60
N SER A 1090 59.63 28.20 13.13
CA SER A 1090 60.19 29.44 13.75
C SER A 1090 60.03 30.72 12.90
N GLN A 1091 59.87 31.90 13.55
CA GLN A 1091 60.33 33.26 13.11
C GLN A 1091 59.66 33.94 11.87
N ASP A 1092 59.47 35.27 11.80
CA ASP A 1092 59.63 36.37 12.79
C ASP A 1092 58.85 37.67 12.41
N SER A 1093 58.81 38.65 13.36
CA SER A 1093 58.59 40.11 13.17
C SER A 1093 57.21 40.72 12.84
N THR A 1094 57.03 41.99 13.27
CA THR A 1094 55.78 42.78 13.25
C THR A 1094 56.06 44.30 13.06
N TYR A 1095 55.00 45.11 12.84
CA TYR A 1095 54.79 46.51 13.33
C TYR A 1095 54.82 47.74 12.36
N GLN A 1096 53.64 48.39 12.23
CA GLN A 1096 53.28 49.83 11.99
C GLN A 1096 53.82 50.68 10.79
N GLY A 1097 53.03 51.68 10.33
CA GLY A 1097 53.41 52.53 9.16
C GLY A 1097 52.64 53.85 8.80
N ASP A 1098 51.38 54.08 9.21
CA ASP A 1098 50.62 55.38 9.15
C ASP A 1098 50.22 56.03 7.77
N ARG A 1099 49.20 56.92 7.83
CA ARG A 1099 48.77 58.04 6.93
C ARG A 1099 48.21 57.88 5.50
N GLY A 1100 46.94 58.30 5.36
CA GLY A 1100 46.40 59.12 4.23
C GLY A 1100 45.92 58.38 2.96
N GLY A 1101 45.01 58.92 2.12
CA GLY A 1101 44.17 60.12 2.29
C GLY A 1101 43.52 60.65 0.99
N TYR A 1102 42.18 60.56 0.87
CA TYR A 1102 41.26 61.37 0.04
C TYR A 1102 41.37 61.46 -1.52
N ILE A 1103 40.36 60.86 -2.18
CA ILE A 1103 39.49 61.45 -3.26
C ILE A 1103 40.01 61.71 -4.70
N ASN A 1104 39.16 61.32 -5.68
CA ASN A 1104 39.13 61.67 -7.13
C ASN A 1104 40.31 61.16 -8.01
N SER A 1105 40.14 60.81 -9.29
CA SER A 1105 39.13 61.25 -10.29
C SER A 1105 38.88 60.23 -11.43
N GLN A 1106 37.74 60.39 -12.12
CA GLN A 1106 37.42 59.91 -13.49
C GLN A 1106 37.97 60.90 -14.56
N PRO A 1107 37.88 60.67 -15.90
CA PRO A 1107 37.46 59.48 -16.66
C PRO A 1107 38.37 59.17 -17.91
N ASP A 1108 37.85 58.34 -18.83
CA ASP A 1108 37.75 58.60 -20.30
C ASP A 1108 38.47 57.77 -21.40
N TYR A 1109 37.63 57.39 -22.39
CA TYR A 1109 37.80 56.99 -23.81
C TYR A 1109 38.82 55.93 -24.32
N ALA A 1110 38.25 54.75 -24.59
CA ALA A 1110 38.14 54.07 -25.91
C ALA A 1110 39.37 53.58 -26.72
N SER A 1111 39.37 52.27 -27.00
CA SER A 1111 39.30 51.74 -28.40
C SER A 1111 38.84 50.27 -28.47
N GLN A 1112 38.18 49.90 -29.57
CA GLN A 1112 37.88 48.53 -30.01
C GLN A 1112 39.07 47.98 -30.87
N PRO A 1113 39.10 46.75 -31.46
CA PRO A 1113 38.02 45.73 -31.59
C PRO A 1113 38.39 44.22 -31.53
N ASN A 1114 37.36 43.37 -31.71
CA ASN A 1114 37.30 42.14 -32.55
C ASN A 1114 37.74 40.73 -32.09
N TYR A 1115 36.83 39.76 -32.39
CA TYR A 1115 37.01 38.36 -32.85
C TYR A 1115 37.75 37.33 -31.94
N ALA A 1116 37.41 36.02 -31.91
CA ALA A 1116 36.23 35.23 -32.35
C ALA A 1116 36.17 33.93 -31.49
N SER A 1117 35.02 33.49 -30.96
CA SER A 1117 34.08 32.47 -31.50
C SER A 1117 34.56 31.00 -31.59
N GLN A 1118 33.70 30.07 -31.15
CA GLN A 1118 33.74 28.61 -31.31
C GLN A 1118 34.79 27.88 -30.42
N TYR A 1119 34.51 26.71 -29.85
CA TYR A 1119 33.33 25.83 -29.96
C TYR A 1119 32.51 25.74 -28.67
#